data_AF-A0A350NV40-F1
#
_entry.id   AF-A0A350NV40-F1
#
_cell.length_a   1.000
_cell.length_b   1.000
_cell.length_c   1.000
_cell.angle_alpha   90.00
_cell.angle_beta   90.00
_cell.angle_gamma   90.00
#
_symmetry.space_group_name_H-M   'P 1'
#
loop_
_entity.id
_entity.type
_entity.pdbx_description
1 polymer ?
#
loop_
_entity_poly.entity_id
_entity_poly.type
_entity_poly.pdbx_seq_one_letter_code
_entity_poly.pdbx_strand_id
1 'polypeptide(L)'
;MQLRRLLTLLLLLVIVQQSNAQLLGLVAEEHAVSSHGVTYRFYAEFNGEGYKITSVFATEAYLNNPPILIETDDPSGFYQSTPGFDLAQAVNPFFFAFYPQMEFDSWVTIGADAGETGEVQTTGLNPQFIAFNNGETFSTDGSEFGGLWFTTTSNPFYSESDGRVLLAQLTVTVGHVATFQCNVQWRDSEDNSNESIGLTATAGAVGGGCLSELACNYNAGASSDDGSCVFPIDNLHDCNGDCLEDLDGDGVCNANEVLGCDNANACNFESNATEDDGSCVLPNSGYDCTGDCLMDSDGDGICNDFEVVGCQNVVACNYDVNATDSGSCVYASSGYDCSGVCLEDADGDGVCDEFEVIGCQDAAACNFNANATEAGGECEFPSGCSFCSGETNGSGTVVNGDADNDGVCNQDEISGCQTPTACNYNTQATDSGSCTYALGCDLCSGETDGSGVVLDLDSDNDGICNADEILGCTNSEACNYSSAATDENGTCLVATGCDSCSGESDGSGTVLDGDSDNDGVCDTNEVVGCQNNEACNFNAAATDSGSCSFPAAGYNCAGDCLQDEDGDGTCDEFEVTGCLYSTACNYLSSATDDDGSCVFAQSGQDCNGNCLFDTDSDGICDQLEVVGCLDATACNYD
;
A
#
# COMPACT_ATOMS: atom_id res chain seq x y z
N MET A 1 30.93 -65.73 -14.40
CA MET A 1 30.93 -64.98 -13.13
C MET A 1 29.67 -65.37 -12.37
N GLN A 2 29.79 -66.26 -11.37
CA GLN A 2 29.60 -65.99 -9.92
C GLN A 2 28.19 -65.47 -9.57
N LEU A 3 27.31 -66.31 -9.00
CA LEU A 3 27.01 -66.51 -7.55
C LEU A 3 26.17 -65.35 -6.94
N ARG A 4 25.07 -65.50 -6.18
CA ARG A 4 24.37 -66.65 -5.55
C ARG A 4 23.12 -66.15 -4.76
N ARG A 5 22.00 -66.91 -4.82
CA ARG A 5 21.00 -67.31 -3.76
C ARG A 5 20.28 -66.21 -2.92
N LEU A 6 18.99 -66.34 -2.54
CA LEU A 6 18.36 -67.44 -1.79
C LEU A 6 16.81 -67.42 -1.90
N LEU A 7 16.21 -68.60 -1.71
CA LEU A 7 14.78 -68.93 -1.75
C LEU A 7 14.45 -69.67 -0.45
N THR A 8 13.37 -69.28 0.27
CA THR A 8 12.62 -70.02 1.34
C THR A 8 11.74 -68.99 2.08
N LEU A 9 10.56 -69.24 2.70
CA LEU A 9 9.58 -70.32 2.83
C LEU A 9 8.56 -69.71 3.83
N LEU A 10 7.24 -69.66 3.58
CA LEU A 10 6.28 -69.24 4.63
C LEU A 10 5.16 -70.26 4.82
N LEU A 11 5.04 -70.65 6.09
CA LEU A 11 4.20 -71.67 6.70
C LEU A 11 2.75 -71.17 6.79
N LEU A 12 1.76 -71.91 6.28
CA LEU A 12 0.35 -71.62 6.51
C LEU A 12 -0.03 -72.03 7.94
N LEU A 13 -0.24 -71.06 8.82
CA LEU A 13 -0.86 -71.23 10.13
C LEU A 13 -2.35 -70.88 9.98
N VAL A 14 -3.24 -71.86 10.15
CA VAL A 14 -4.68 -71.61 10.27
C VAL A 14 -4.92 -71.06 11.67
N ILE A 15 -5.10 -69.75 11.76
CA ILE A 15 -5.60 -69.07 12.96
C ILE A 15 -7.11 -69.02 12.84
N VAL A 16 -7.79 -69.66 13.79
CA VAL A 16 -9.22 -69.44 14.04
C VAL A 16 -9.34 -68.00 14.55
N GLN A 17 -9.74 -67.07 13.69
CA GLN A 17 -10.05 -65.71 14.12
C GLN A 17 -11.36 -65.75 14.92
N GLN A 18 -11.26 -65.41 16.20
CA GLN A 18 -12.38 -65.01 17.02
C GLN A 18 -12.99 -63.74 16.41
N SER A 19 -14.33 -63.69 16.33
CA SER A 19 -15.06 -62.51 15.87
C SER A 19 -14.81 -61.35 16.83
N ASN A 20 -13.96 -60.41 16.43
CA ASN A 20 -13.79 -59.16 17.18
C ASN A 20 -15.07 -58.32 17.05
N ALA A 21 -15.61 -57.92 18.19
CA ALA A 21 -16.58 -56.84 18.32
C ALA A 21 -16.00 -55.57 17.68
N GLN A 22 -16.69 -54.95 16.71
CA GLN A 22 -16.09 -53.89 15.90
C GLN A 22 -17.13 -52.82 15.54
N LEU A 23 -16.87 -51.58 15.95
CA LEU A 23 -17.45 -50.40 15.33
C LEU A 23 -16.98 -50.35 13.86
N LEU A 24 -17.94 -50.36 12.94
CA LEU A 24 -17.70 -50.39 11.49
C LEU A 24 -17.34 -48.99 10.95
N GLY A 25 -17.92 -47.94 11.54
CA GLY A 25 -17.65 -46.56 11.17
C GLY A 25 -18.82 -45.63 11.47
N LEU A 26 -18.79 -44.43 10.88
CA LEU A 26 -19.95 -43.57 10.77
C LEU A 26 -20.64 -43.82 9.43
N VAL A 27 -21.97 -43.80 9.44
CA VAL A 27 -22.81 -43.82 8.25
C VAL A 27 -23.81 -42.69 8.36
N ALA A 28 -24.32 -42.24 7.22
CA ALA A 28 -25.38 -41.25 7.18
C ALA A 28 -26.48 -41.69 6.22
N GLU A 29 -27.71 -41.30 6.52
CA GLU A 29 -28.88 -41.56 5.67
C GLU A 29 -29.75 -40.32 5.57
N GLU A 30 -30.45 -40.21 4.44
CA GLU A 30 -31.49 -39.21 4.25
C GLU A 30 -32.68 -39.53 5.15
N HIS A 31 -33.04 -38.59 6.02
CA HIS A 31 -34.15 -38.72 6.96
C HIS A 31 -35.43 -38.06 6.44
N ALA A 32 -35.32 -36.84 5.90
CA ALA A 32 -36.46 -36.10 5.37
C ALA A 32 -36.04 -35.06 4.31
N VAL A 33 -36.98 -34.71 3.43
CA VAL A 33 -36.83 -33.59 2.49
C VAL A 33 -37.95 -32.58 2.75
N SER A 34 -37.60 -31.31 2.91
CA SER A 34 -38.55 -30.24 3.19
C SER A 34 -38.23 -28.97 2.40
N SER A 35 -39.01 -27.91 2.61
CA SER A 35 -38.71 -26.58 2.07
C SER A 35 -37.42 -25.96 2.63
N HIS A 36 -36.84 -26.55 3.69
CA HIS A 36 -35.62 -26.09 4.34
C HIS A 36 -34.37 -26.85 3.89
N GLY A 37 -34.54 -27.85 3.00
CA GLY A 37 -33.44 -28.67 2.50
C GLY A 37 -33.66 -30.17 2.73
N VAL A 38 -32.55 -30.91 2.71
CA VAL A 38 -32.49 -32.33 3.03
C VAL A 38 -31.91 -32.50 4.43
N THR A 39 -32.63 -33.23 5.27
CA THR A 39 -32.22 -33.58 6.63
C THR A 39 -31.56 -34.96 6.59
N TYR A 40 -30.30 -35.02 7.01
CA TYR A 40 -29.54 -36.25 7.15
C TYR A 40 -29.40 -36.65 8.61
N ARG A 41 -29.43 -37.95 8.88
CA ARG A 41 -29.11 -38.52 10.20
C ARG A 41 -27.82 -39.30 10.14
N PHE A 42 -26.94 -39.05 11.11
CA PHE A 42 -25.62 -39.66 11.22
C PHE A 42 -25.62 -40.67 12.35
N TYR A 43 -25.14 -41.87 12.06
CA TYR A 43 -25.12 -43.00 12.96
C TYR A 43 -23.72 -43.56 13.09
N ALA A 44 -23.37 -44.03 14.28
CA ALA A 44 -22.29 -45.00 14.45
C ALA A 44 -22.83 -46.40 14.20
N GLU A 45 -22.20 -47.14 13.29
CA GLU A 45 -22.63 -48.48 12.88
C GLU A 45 -21.72 -49.54 13.50
N PHE A 46 -22.32 -50.52 14.17
CA PHE A 46 -21.67 -51.66 14.81
C PHE A 46 -22.04 -52.96 14.10
N ASN A 47 -21.19 -53.97 14.24
CA ASN A 47 -21.43 -55.30 13.67
C ASN A 47 -22.47 -56.17 14.45
N GLY A 48 -23.38 -55.54 15.21
CA GLY A 48 -24.43 -56.22 15.97
C GLY A 48 -25.18 -55.30 16.95
N GLU A 49 -26.08 -55.90 17.74
CA GLU A 49 -26.88 -55.21 18.77
C GLU A 49 -26.14 -55.15 20.12
N GLY A 50 -26.57 -54.25 21.01
CA GLY A 50 -26.12 -54.19 22.41
C GLY A 50 -24.84 -53.38 22.65
N TYR A 51 -24.32 -52.70 21.64
CA TYR A 51 -23.22 -51.74 21.77
C TYR A 51 -23.74 -50.40 22.26
N LYS A 52 -22.96 -49.64 23.01
CA LYS A 52 -23.36 -48.29 23.45
C LYS A 52 -22.25 -47.29 23.32
N ILE A 53 -22.59 -46.07 22.91
CA ILE A 53 -21.67 -44.94 22.91
C ILE A 53 -21.79 -44.23 24.26
N THR A 54 -20.65 -44.02 24.91
CA THR A 54 -20.60 -43.30 26.20
C THR A 54 -20.26 -41.84 26.03
N SER A 55 -19.45 -41.51 25.03
CA SER A 55 -19.07 -40.13 24.73
C SER A 55 -18.65 -39.95 23.29
N VAL A 56 -18.88 -38.74 22.79
CA VAL A 56 -18.21 -38.17 21.63
C VAL A 56 -17.25 -37.10 22.15
N PHE A 57 -16.00 -37.15 21.72
CA PHE A 57 -14.95 -36.32 22.31
C PHE A 57 -13.91 -35.85 21.30
N ALA A 58 -13.26 -34.74 21.63
CA ALA A 58 -11.98 -34.30 21.10
C ALA A 58 -11.10 -33.87 22.28
N THR A 59 -9.81 -34.18 22.24
CA THR A 59 -8.83 -33.70 23.23
C THR A 59 -7.98 -32.58 22.63
N GLU A 60 -7.07 -32.02 23.44
CA GLU A 60 -6.01 -31.13 22.96
C GLU A 60 -5.35 -31.67 21.68
N ALA A 61 -5.14 -30.77 20.72
CA ALA A 61 -4.51 -31.04 19.43
C ALA A 61 -3.01 -31.36 19.59
N TYR A 62 -2.69 -32.57 20.07
CA TYR A 62 -1.37 -33.18 19.93
C TYR A 62 -1.45 -34.30 18.89
N LEU A 63 -0.45 -34.34 18.01
CA LEU A 63 -0.29 -35.29 16.88
C LEU A 63 -1.10 -36.58 17.05
N ASN A 64 -2.13 -36.74 16.21
CA ASN A 64 -3.02 -37.91 16.04
C ASN A 64 -4.37 -37.92 16.79
N ASN A 65 -4.87 -36.80 17.34
CA ASN A 65 -6.29 -36.71 17.73
C ASN A 65 -7.08 -35.74 16.81
N PRO A 66 -7.94 -36.26 15.92
CA PRO A 66 -8.76 -35.42 15.06
C PRO A 66 -9.83 -34.63 15.83
N PRO A 67 -10.18 -33.40 15.41
CA PRO A 67 -11.21 -32.61 16.07
C PRO A 67 -12.61 -33.21 15.88
N ILE A 68 -13.58 -32.76 16.68
CA ILE A 68 -14.98 -32.86 16.28
C ILE A 68 -15.22 -31.77 15.24
N LEU A 69 -15.68 -32.17 14.06
CA LEU A 69 -15.95 -31.28 12.93
C LEU A 69 -17.31 -31.64 12.33
N ILE A 70 -18.22 -30.67 12.29
CA ILE A 70 -19.48 -30.73 11.55
C ILE A 70 -19.45 -29.56 10.58
N GLU A 71 -19.33 -29.86 9.28
CA GLU A 71 -19.16 -28.86 8.22
C GLU A 71 -20.04 -29.17 7.01
N THR A 72 -20.28 -28.17 6.18
CA THR A 72 -21.04 -28.31 4.94
C THR A 72 -20.44 -27.43 3.84
N ASP A 73 -20.62 -27.82 2.59
CA ASP A 73 -20.34 -26.97 1.43
C ASP A 73 -21.53 -26.03 1.09
N ASP A 74 -22.63 -26.09 1.83
CA ASP A 74 -23.77 -25.19 1.69
C ASP A 74 -23.38 -23.75 2.05
N PRO A 75 -23.46 -22.78 1.12
CA PRO A 75 -23.20 -21.37 1.40
C PRO A 75 -24.15 -20.76 2.43
N SER A 76 -25.32 -21.36 2.63
CA SER A 76 -26.32 -20.95 3.62
C SER A 76 -26.04 -21.53 5.01
N GLY A 77 -25.08 -22.45 5.11
CA GLY A 77 -24.77 -23.18 6.34
C GLY A 77 -25.81 -24.23 6.72
N PHE A 78 -25.72 -24.73 7.94
CA PHE A 78 -26.71 -25.66 8.49
C PHE A 78 -28.01 -24.94 8.82
N TYR A 79 -29.12 -25.58 8.47
CA TYR A 79 -30.43 -25.07 8.85
C TYR A 79 -30.63 -25.18 10.38
N GLN A 80 -30.91 -24.03 11.00
CA GLN A 80 -31.26 -23.89 12.42
C GLN A 80 -32.60 -23.17 12.56
N SER A 81 -33.50 -23.76 13.33
CA SER A 81 -34.83 -23.25 13.59
C SER A 81 -34.84 -22.28 14.77
N THR A 82 -35.85 -21.42 14.86
CA THR A 82 -36.06 -20.54 16.01
C THR A 82 -37.51 -20.67 16.50
N PRO A 83 -37.74 -21.20 17.72
CA PRO A 83 -36.75 -21.72 18.67
C PRO A 83 -36.13 -23.06 18.22
N GLY A 84 -34.83 -23.26 18.45
CA GLY A 84 -34.09 -24.51 18.18
C GLY A 84 -33.31 -24.96 19.43
N PHE A 85 -32.68 -26.14 19.37
CA PHE A 85 -31.92 -26.71 20.50
C PHE A 85 -30.65 -27.45 20.06
N ASP A 86 -29.60 -27.36 20.87
CA ASP A 86 -28.31 -28.05 20.63
C ASP A 86 -28.40 -29.58 20.63
N LEU A 87 -29.31 -30.12 21.46
CA LEU A 87 -29.40 -31.55 21.77
C LEU A 87 -30.80 -32.09 21.46
N ALA A 88 -30.88 -33.28 20.85
CA ALA A 88 -32.14 -33.94 20.49
C ALA A 88 -33.14 -34.03 21.66
N GLN A 89 -32.65 -34.39 22.84
CA GLN A 89 -33.45 -34.57 24.05
C GLN A 89 -34.10 -33.27 24.57
N ALA A 90 -33.59 -32.11 24.15
CA ALA A 90 -34.18 -30.81 24.50
C ALA A 90 -35.28 -30.41 23.49
N VAL A 91 -35.29 -31.00 22.30
CA VAL A 91 -36.36 -30.83 21.32
C VAL A 91 -37.61 -31.53 21.84
N ASN A 92 -38.73 -30.82 21.88
CA ASN A 92 -40.02 -31.41 22.28
C ASN A 92 -40.93 -31.55 21.05
N PRO A 93 -41.20 -32.79 20.57
CA PRO A 93 -42.03 -33.05 19.39
C PRO A 93 -43.45 -32.49 19.48
N PHE A 94 -43.98 -32.24 20.69
CA PHE A 94 -45.26 -31.57 20.86
C PHE A 94 -45.29 -30.19 20.17
N PHE A 95 -44.14 -29.51 20.07
CA PHE A 95 -44.05 -28.20 19.42
C PHE A 95 -44.12 -28.28 17.89
N PHE A 96 -43.88 -29.43 17.25
CA PHE A 96 -43.94 -29.56 15.78
C PHE A 96 -45.33 -29.24 15.21
N ALA A 97 -46.40 -29.46 15.98
CA ALA A 97 -47.75 -29.08 15.57
C ALA A 97 -47.95 -27.56 15.45
N PHE A 98 -47.14 -26.76 16.13
CA PHE A 98 -47.21 -25.29 16.15
C PHE A 98 -46.06 -24.64 15.37
N TYR A 99 -44.90 -25.30 15.35
CA TYR A 99 -43.67 -24.90 14.69
C TYR A 99 -43.11 -26.10 13.90
N PRO A 100 -43.72 -26.47 12.76
CA PRO A 100 -43.33 -27.64 11.97
C PRO A 100 -41.87 -27.61 11.53
N GLN A 101 -41.32 -26.42 11.36
CA GLN A 101 -39.94 -26.22 10.94
C GLN A 101 -38.90 -26.74 11.94
N MET A 102 -39.27 -26.90 13.23
CA MET A 102 -38.38 -27.46 14.25
C MET A 102 -38.06 -28.95 14.04
N GLU A 103 -38.86 -29.65 13.22
CA GLU A 103 -38.59 -31.06 12.87
C GLU A 103 -37.26 -31.21 12.11
N PHE A 104 -36.86 -30.17 11.38
CA PHE A 104 -35.66 -30.13 10.53
C PHE A 104 -34.48 -29.43 11.19
N ASP A 105 -34.59 -29.01 12.46
CA ASP A 105 -33.51 -28.38 13.23
C ASP A 105 -32.25 -29.28 13.25
N SER A 106 -31.08 -28.66 13.24
CA SER A 106 -29.80 -29.39 13.26
C SER A 106 -29.29 -29.52 14.69
N TRP A 107 -29.08 -30.74 15.17
CA TRP A 107 -28.72 -31.03 16.57
C TRP A 107 -27.86 -32.28 16.70
N VAL A 108 -27.22 -32.45 17.86
CA VAL A 108 -26.40 -33.63 18.18
C VAL A 108 -27.02 -34.47 19.31
N THR A 109 -26.61 -35.74 19.41
CA THR A 109 -27.15 -36.68 20.39
C THR A 109 -26.18 -37.83 20.67
N ILE A 110 -26.58 -38.71 21.59
CA ILE A 110 -26.07 -40.06 21.73
C ILE A 110 -27.29 -40.98 21.86
N GLY A 111 -27.74 -41.48 20.72
CA GLY A 111 -28.82 -42.46 20.55
C GLY A 111 -30.24 -41.97 20.78
N ALA A 112 -30.47 -40.83 21.44
CA ALA A 112 -31.80 -40.27 21.64
C ALA A 112 -32.32 -39.58 20.37
N ASP A 113 -33.55 -39.87 19.97
CA ASP A 113 -34.29 -39.05 19.01
C ASP A 113 -34.93 -37.82 19.70
N ALA A 114 -35.50 -36.90 18.91
CA ALA A 114 -36.17 -35.70 19.40
C ALA A 114 -37.28 -36.06 20.40
N GLY A 115 -37.17 -35.53 21.62
CA GLY A 115 -38.15 -35.73 22.70
C GLY A 115 -38.03 -37.04 23.46
N GLU A 116 -37.08 -37.90 23.11
CA GLU A 116 -36.77 -39.08 23.92
C GLU A 116 -35.98 -38.70 25.17
N THR A 117 -36.21 -39.40 26.27
CA THR A 117 -35.51 -39.14 27.53
C THR A 117 -34.09 -39.68 27.46
N GLY A 118 -33.14 -38.84 27.04
CA GLY A 118 -31.69 -39.02 27.19
C GLY A 118 -31.10 -38.05 28.22
N GLU A 119 -29.95 -38.40 28.80
CA GLU A 119 -29.11 -37.44 29.56
C GLU A 119 -27.75 -37.30 28.86
N VAL A 120 -27.73 -36.66 27.70
CA VAL A 120 -26.50 -36.16 27.09
C VAL A 120 -26.11 -34.86 27.80
N GLN A 121 -24.87 -34.75 28.24
CA GLN A 121 -24.29 -33.57 28.85
C GLN A 121 -23.11 -33.11 28.01
N THR A 122 -22.89 -31.80 27.94
CA THR A 122 -21.81 -31.19 27.13
C THR A 122 -20.81 -30.50 28.04
N THR A 123 -19.51 -30.61 27.75
CA THR A 123 -18.45 -29.85 28.43
C THR A 123 -17.48 -29.29 27.39
N GLY A 124 -17.15 -28.00 27.50
CA GLY A 124 -16.11 -27.36 26.66
C GLY A 124 -16.55 -27.01 25.23
N LEU A 125 -17.85 -26.99 24.94
CA LEU A 125 -18.38 -26.82 23.57
C LEU A 125 -19.23 -25.56 23.36
N ASN A 126 -19.30 -24.65 24.34
CA ASN A 126 -20.17 -23.48 24.27
C ASN A 126 -19.91 -22.59 23.04
N PRO A 127 -18.65 -22.25 22.67
CA PRO A 127 -18.39 -21.46 21.47
C PRO A 127 -18.83 -22.17 20.18
N GLN A 128 -18.63 -23.50 20.12
CA GLN A 128 -18.97 -24.32 18.96
C GLN A 128 -20.50 -24.40 18.75
N PHE A 129 -21.27 -24.57 19.83
CA PHE A 129 -22.72 -24.53 19.74
C PHE A 129 -23.25 -23.14 19.36
N ILE A 130 -22.60 -22.05 19.78
CA ILE A 130 -22.98 -20.70 19.32
C ILE A 130 -22.80 -20.57 17.79
N ALA A 131 -21.65 -21.00 17.27
CA ALA A 131 -21.39 -20.98 15.82
C ALA A 131 -22.38 -21.87 15.07
N PHE A 132 -22.59 -23.10 15.54
CA PHE A 132 -23.50 -24.07 14.93
C PHE A 132 -24.95 -23.59 14.92
N ASN A 133 -25.43 -22.93 15.99
CA ASN A 133 -26.78 -22.33 16.03
C ASN A 133 -26.94 -21.12 15.10
N ASN A 134 -25.85 -20.51 14.65
CA ASN A 134 -25.87 -19.48 13.60
C ASN A 134 -25.78 -20.09 12.18
N GLY A 135 -25.80 -21.43 12.07
CA GLY A 135 -25.64 -22.16 10.81
C GLY A 135 -24.18 -22.36 10.39
N GLU A 136 -23.21 -21.94 11.19
CA GLU A 136 -21.79 -22.06 10.85
C GLU A 136 -21.23 -23.46 11.16
N THR A 137 -20.00 -23.72 10.73
CA THR A 137 -19.26 -24.95 11.02
C THR A 137 -19.07 -25.14 12.53
N PHE A 138 -19.42 -26.32 13.04
CA PHE A 138 -19.03 -26.74 14.39
C PHE A 138 -17.62 -27.34 14.33
N SER A 139 -16.63 -26.70 14.95
CA SER A 139 -15.26 -27.24 14.98
C SER A 139 -14.60 -27.05 16.35
N THR A 140 -14.02 -28.13 16.87
CA THR A 140 -13.12 -28.08 18.04
C THR A 140 -11.66 -27.91 17.65
N ASP A 141 -11.34 -27.74 16.36
CA ASP A 141 -9.97 -27.49 15.93
C ASP A 141 -9.46 -26.16 16.52
N GLY A 142 -8.23 -26.17 17.03
CA GLY A 142 -7.65 -25.04 17.77
C GLY A 142 -8.26 -24.76 19.15
N SER A 143 -9.19 -25.57 19.67
CA SER A 143 -9.69 -25.46 21.05
C SER A 143 -8.63 -25.87 22.07
N GLU A 144 -8.38 -25.03 23.08
CA GLU A 144 -7.40 -25.29 24.15
C GLU A 144 -7.72 -26.55 24.98
N PHE A 145 -9.00 -26.94 25.06
CA PHE A 145 -9.46 -28.06 25.89
C PHE A 145 -10.15 -29.17 25.08
N GLY A 146 -10.21 -29.04 23.75
CA GLY A 146 -11.06 -29.88 22.91
C GLY A 146 -12.54 -29.69 23.26
N GLY A 147 -13.28 -30.78 23.44
CA GLY A 147 -14.67 -30.76 23.89
C GLY A 147 -15.27 -32.16 23.95
N LEU A 148 -16.34 -32.32 24.74
CA LEU A 148 -17.05 -33.60 24.82
C LEU A 148 -18.56 -33.43 25.01
N TRP A 149 -19.31 -34.38 24.45
CA TRP A 149 -20.66 -34.67 24.93
C TRP A 149 -20.78 -36.15 25.29
N PHE A 150 -21.42 -36.45 26.41
CA PHE A 150 -21.37 -37.77 27.04
C PHE A 150 -22.69 -38.09 27.75
N THR A 151 -22.94 -39.38 27.96
CA THR A 151 -24.09 -39.85 28.72
C THR A 151 -23.68 -40.31 30.13
N THR A 152 -24.50 -39.97 31.12
CA THR A 152 -24.31 -40.35 32.53
C THR A 152 -25.29 -41.42 33.04
N THR A 153 -26.22 -41.89 32.20
CA THR A 153 -27.39 -42.65 32.66
C THR A 153 -27.08 -44.13 32.93
N SER A 154 -27.92 -44.73 33.78
CA SER A 154 -28.10 -46.19 33.89
C SER A 154 -28.95 -46.79 32.75
N ASN A 155 -29.35 -45.99 31.75
CA ASN A 155 -30.16 -46.40 30.60
C ASN A 155 -29.55 -45.82 29.31
N PRO A 156 -28.35 -46.28 28.90
CA PRO A 156 -27.71 -45.82 27.68
C PRO A 156 -28.51 -46.32 26.46
N PHE A 157 -28.52 -45.54 25.38
CA PHE A 157 -29.05 -46.02 24.12
C PHE A 157 -28.11 -47.08 23.56
N TYR A 158 -28.68 -48.24 23.25
CA TYR A 158 -27.97 -49.36 22.68
C TYR A 158 -28.15 -49.35 21.17
N SER A 159 -27.18 -49.92 20.45
CA SER A 159 -27.43 -50.35 19.08
C SER A 159 -28.54 -51.39 19.11
N GLU A 160 -29.63 -51.12 18.40
CA GLU A 160 -30.76 -52.04 18.27
C GLU A 160 -30.48 -53.01 17.11
N SER A 161 -31.53 -53.61 16.53
CA SER A 161 -31.40 -54.65 15.49
C SER A 161 -30.74 -54.24 14.18
N ASP A 162 -30.64 -52.93 13.95
CA ASP A 162 -29.92 -52.34 12.82
C ASP A 162 -28.43 -52.11 13.11
N GLY A 163 -27.98 -52.34 14.35
CA GLY A 163 -26.61 -52.13 14.78
C GLY A 163 -26.19 -50.66 14.87
N ARG A 164 -27.14 -49.70 14.92
CA ARG A 164 -26.82 -48.26 14.79
C ARG A 164 -27.11 -47.47 16.06
N VAL A 165 -26.33 -46.43 16.30
CA VAL A 165 -26.57 -45.42 17.35
C VAL A 165 -26.55 -44.04 16.72
N LEU A 166 -27.66 -43.29 16.84
CA LEU A 166 -27.79 -41.94 16.30
C LEU A 166 -26.82 -40.97 17.00
N LEU A 167 -26.18 -40.08 16.25
CA LEU A 167 -25.22 -39.10 16.79
C LEU A 167 -25.52 -37.66 16.39
N ALA A 168 -26.14 -37.44 15.23
CA ALA A 168 -26.55 -36.10 14.81
C ALA A 168 -27.69 -36.15 13.79
N GLN A 169 -28.45 -35.07 13.75
CA GLN A 169 -29.35 -34.71 12.65
C GLN A 169 -28.86 -33.38 12.08
N LEU A 170 -28.57 -33.33 10.78
CA LEU A 170 -28.03 -32.16 10.10
C LEU A 170 -28.85 -31.86 8.85
N THR A 171 -29.29 -30.62 8.70
CA THR A 171 -30.09 -30.19 7.55
C THR A 171 -29.31 -29.18 6.70
N VAL A 172 -29.20 -29.46 5.41
CA VAL A 172 -28.53 -28.62 4.41
C VAL A 172 -29.42 -28.47 3.18
N THR A 173 -29.24 -27.41 2.39
CA THR A 173 -30.01 -27.21 1.15
C THR A 173 -29.72 -28.33 0.14
N VAL A 174 -30.71 -28.61 -0.71
CA VAL A 174 -30.63 -29.69 -1.70
C VAL A 174 -29.41 -29.50 -2.63
N GLY A 175 -28.61 -30.54 -2.78
CA GLY A 175 -27.42 -30.54 -3.65
C GLY A 175 -26.10 -30.19 -2.95
N HIS A 176 -26.17 -29.93 -1.64
CA HIS A 176 -25.00 -29.74 -0.77
C HIS A 176 -24.78 -30.95 0.14
N VAL A 177 -23.57 -31.07 0.65
CA VAL A 177 -23.11 -32.15 1.53
C VAL A 177 -22.96 -31.66 2.96
N ALA A 178 -23.28 -32.51 3.91
CA ALA A 178 -22.97 -32.39 5.32
C ALA A 178 -21.90 -33.43 5.69
N THR A 179 -20.82 -33.01 6.30
CA THR A 179 -19.74 -33.88 6.79
C THR A 179 -19.74 -33.85 8.31
N PHE A 180 -19.69 -35.02 8.93
CA PHE A 180 -19.52 -35.19 10.37
C PHE A 180 -18.32 -36.07 10.68
N GLN A 181 -17.38 -35.51 11.43
CA GLN A 181 -16.20 -36.17 11.93
C GLN A 181 -16.14 -36.09 13.45
N CYS A 182 -15.84 -37.21 14.10
CA CYS A 182 -15.69 -37.25 15.55
C CYS A 182 -14.83 -38.43 16.04
N ASN A 183 -14.54 -38.40 17.35
CA ASN A 183 -14.03 -39.55 18.08
C ASN A 183 -15.06 -40.02 19.09
N VAL A 184 -15.17 -41.32 19.32
CA VAL A 184 -16.17 -41.91 20.20
C VAL A 184 -15.55 -42.89 21.19
N GLN A 185 -16.00 -42.85 22.44
CA GLN A 185 -15.82 -43.96 23.37
C GLN A 185 -17.10 -44.77 23.40
N TRP A 186 -16.95 -46.10 23.34
CA TRP A 186 -18.06 -47.03 23.27
C TRP A 186 -17.79 -48.26 24.11
N ARG A 187 -18.84 -49.01 24.43
CA ARG A 187 -18.74 -50.31 25.08
C ARG A 187 -19.35 -51.39 24.23
N ASP A 188 -18.70 -52.55 24.22
CA ASP A 188 -19.24 -53.74 23.58
C ASP A 188 -20.40 -54.34 24.39
N SER A 189 -21.01 -55.40 23.85
CA SER A 189 -22.11 -56.13 24.50
C SER A 189 -21.70 -56.79 25.83
N GLU A 190 -20.40 -56.86 26.13
CA GLU A 190 -19.84 -57.39 27.38
C GLU A 190 -19.42 -56.26 28.36
N ASP A 191 -19.78 -55.02 28.06
CA ASP A 191 -19.44 -53.81 28.83
C ASP A 191 -17.94 -53.44 28.86
N ASN A 192 -17.11 -54.00 27.96
CA ASN A 192 -15.72 -53.58 27.82
C ASN A 192 -15.63 -52.23 27.09
N SER A 193 -14.83 -51.31 27.64
CA SER A 193 -14.62 -49.99 27.03
C SER A 193 -13.64 -50.06 25.86
N ASN A 194 -14.01 -49.41 24.76
CA ASN A 194 -13.25 -49.25 23.55
C ASN A 194 -13.30 -47.78 23.09
N GLU A 195 -12.36 -47.39 22.22
CA GLU A 195 -12.35 -46.07 21.61
C GLU A 195 -12.11 -46.16 20.11
N SER A 196 -12.61 -45.18 19.37
CA SER A 196 -12.39 -45.06 17.93
C SER A 196 -12.26 -43.59 17.57
N ILE A 197 -11.16 -43.26 16.90
CA ILE A 197 -10.76 -41.89 16.60
C ILE A 197 -10.81 -41.63 15.09
N GLY A 198 -11.09 -40.39 14.69
CA GLY A 198 -11.11 -39.96 13.29
C GLY A 198 -12.17 -40.63 12.44
N LEU A 199 -13.33 -40.92 13.02
CA LEU A 199 -14.46 -41.42 12.26
C LEU A 199 -15.07 -40.27 11.48
N THR A 200 -15.32 -40.48 10.19
CA THR A 200 -15.92 -39.47 9.31
C THR A 200 -17.01 -40.11 8.46
N ALA A 201 -18.15 -39.42 8.34
CA ALA A 201 -19.16 -39.68 7.34
C ALA A 201 -19.53 -38.36 6.64
N THR A 202 -19.85 -38.47 5.36
CA THR A 202 -20.37 -37.36 4.56
C THR A 202 -21.69 -37.81 3.97
N ALA A 203 -22.73 -36.99 4.16
CA ALA A 203 -24.08 -37.19 3.66
C ALA A 203 -24.39 -36.08 2.66
N GLY A 204 -25.18 -36.39 1.65
CA GLY A 204 -25.53 -35.43 0.62
C GLY A 204 -24.84 -35.72 -0.69
N ALA A 205 -25.57 -35.43 -1.74
CA ALA A 205 -25.12 -35.59 -3.09
C ALA A 205 -24.44 -34.30 -3.53
N VAL A 206 -23.14 -34.34 -3.81
CA VAL A 206 -22.54 -33.36 -4.73
C VAL A 206 -23.43 -33.36 -5.96
N GLY A 207 -23.99 -32.18 -6.28
CA GLY A 207 -25.13 -31.93 -7.15
C GLY A 207 -25.43 -32.97 -8.24
N GLY A 208 -26.73 -33.26 -8.40
CA GLY A 208 -27.24 -34.18 -9.41
C GLY A 208 -26.61 -33.99 -10.80
N GLY A 209 -26.46 -35.10 -11.52
CA GLY A 209 -25.89 -35.14 -12.85
C GLY A 209 -25.99 -36.54 -13.44
N CYS A 210 -25.74 -36.69 -14.73
CA CYS A 210 -25.96 -37.96 -15.41
C CYS A 210 -25.03 -39.08 -14.89
N LEU A 211 -25.60 -40.20 -14.43
CA LEU A 211 -24.87 -41.38 -13.95
C LEU A 211 -24.54 -42.41 -15.05
N SER A 212 -25.00 -42.18 -16.29
CA SER A 212 -24.77 -43.12 -17.39
C SER A 212 -23.43 -42.86 -18.06
N GLU A 213 -22.50 -43.83 -18.03
CA GLU A 213 -21.20 -43.76 -18.73
C GLU A 213 -21.33 -43.65 -20.26
N LEU A 214 -22.52 -43.92 -20.81
CA LEU A 214 -22.83 -43.80 -22.24
C LEU A 214 -23.38 -42.42 -22.63
N ALA A 215 -23.59 -41.54 -21.66
CA ALA A 215 -24.08 -40.19 -21.88
C ALA A 215 -22.92 -39.19 -21.99
N CYS A 216 -23.15 -38.18 -22.82
CA CYS A 216 -22.23 -37.12 -23.18
C CYS A 216 -21.91 -36.16 -22.04
N ASN A 217 -22.82 -36.07 -21.07
CA ASN A 217 -22.66 -35.29 -19.86
C ASN A 217 -22.55 -36.18 -18.62
N TYR A 218 -21.98 -37.39 -18.77
CA TYR A 218 -21.66 -38.25 -17.64
C TYR A 218 -20.83 -37.51 -16.58
N ASN A 219 -21.31 -37.51 -15.34
CA ASN A 219 -20.62 -36.91 -14.21
C ASN A 219 -20.27 -37.97 -13.17
N ALA A 220 -18.99 -38.36 -13.12
CA ALA A 220 -18.48 -39.34 -12.16
C ALA A 220 -18.55 -38.89 -10.69
N GLY A 221 -18.79 -37.60 -10.43
CA GLY A 221 -19.01 -37.05 -9.09
C GLY A 221 -20.48 -36.91 -8.69
N ALA A 222 -21.41 -37.17 -9.62
CA ALA A 222 -22.83 -37.19 -9.30
C ALA A 222 -23.16 -38.45 -8.49
N SER A 223 -24.05 -38.30 -7.51
CA SER A 223 -24.53 -39.41 -6.66
C SER A 223 -26.03 -39.65 -6.81
N SER A 224 -26.69 -38.89 -7.67
CA SER A 224 -28.07 -39.12 -8.12
C SER A 224 -28.22 -38.66 -9.57
N ASP A 225 -28.94 -39.46 -10.37
CA ASP A 225 -29.30 -39.12 -11.75
C ASP A 225 -30.45 -38.10 -11.72
N ASP A 226 -30.18 -36.89 -12.17
CA ASP A 226 -31.14 -35.78 -12.24
C ASP A 226 -31.96 -35.78 -13.55
N GLY A 227 -31.80 -36.80 -14.39
CA GLY A 227 -32.46 -36.91 -15.68
C GLY A 227 -31.84 -36.03 -16.77
N SER A 228 -30.67 -35.42 -16.51
CA SER A 228 -29.98 -34.56 -17.48
C SER A 228 -29.22 -35.34 -18.56
N CYS A 229 -29.21 -36.68 -18.55
CA CYS A 229 -28.44 -37.49 -19.50
C CYS A 229 -28.73 -37.15 -20.97
N VAL A 230 -27.71 -36.67 -21.67
CA VAL A 230 -27.70 -36.46 -23.12
C VAL A 230 -26.95 -37.63 -23.75
N PHE A 231 -27.60 -38.35 -24.65
CA PHE A 231 -26.97 -39.45 -25.40
C PHE A 231 -26.61 -38.99 -26.82
N PRO A 232 -25.64 -39.63 -27.48
CA PRO A 232 -25.42 -39.44 -28.92
C PRO A 232 -26.70 -39.70 -29.73
N ILE A 233 -26.81 -39.04 -30.89
CA ILE A 233 -28.04 -39.06 -31.70
C ILE A 233 -28.42 -40.47 -32.17
N ASP A 234 -27.42 -41.33 -32.36
CA ASP A 234 -27.53 -42.76 -32.65
C ASP A 234 -26.19 -43.45 -32.31
N ASN A 235 -26.00 -44.70 -32.76
CA ASN A 235 -24.79 -45.47 -32.55
C ASN A 235 -23.67 -45.19 -33.57
N LEU A 236 -23.87 -44.24 -34.49
CA LEU A 236 -22.89 -43.84 -35.51
C LEU A 236 -22.21 -42.51 -35.17
N HIS A 237 -22.76 -41.73 -34.25
CA HIS A 237 -22.20 -40.45 -33.83
C HIS A 237 -21.72 -40.46 -32.38
N ASP A 238 -20.78 -39.56 -32.09
CA ASP A 238 -20.29 -39.26 -30.76
C ASP A 238 -21.17 -38.20 -30.08
N CYS A 239 -20.67 -37.70 -28.95
CA CYS A 239 -21.37 -36.78 -28.09
C CYS A 239 -21.43 -35.33 -28.55
N ASN A 240 -20.63 -34.96 -29.54
CA ASN A 240 -20.70 -33.69 -30.22
C ASN A 240 -21.56 -33.76 -31.48
N GLY A 241 -22.06 -34.96 -31.83
CA GLY A 241 -22.76 -35.23 -33.06
C GLY A 241 -21.80 -35.51 -34.23
N ASP A 242 -20.53 -35.81 -33.95
CA ASP A 242 -19.54 -36.15 -34.97
C ASP A 242 -19.59 -37.65 -35.25
N CYS A 243 -19.41 -38.06 -36.50
CA CYS A 243 -19.43 -39.47 -36.86
C CYS A 243 -18.24 -40.24 -36.24
N LEU A 244 -18.52 -41.40 -35.64
CA LEU A 244 -17.52 -42.30 -35.06
C LEU A 244 -16.62 -42.93 -36.13
N GLU A 245 -17.17 -43.12 -37.34
CA GLU A 245 -16.46 -43.53 -38.54
C GLU A 245 -16.96 -42.66 -39.70
N ASP A 246 -16.15 -41.67 -40.04
CA ASP A 246 -16.30 -40.74 -41.16
C ASP A 246 -14.91 -40.63 -41.82
N LEU A 247 -14.77 -41.30 -42.96
CA LEU A 247 -13.47 -41.52 -43.61
C LEU A 247 -13.04 -40.30 -44.42
N ASP A 248 -13.99 -39.57 -44.99
CA ASP A 248 -13.76 -38.44 -45.89
C ASP A 248 -13.97 -37.07 -45.20
N GLY A 249 -14.63 -37.05 -44.03
CA GLY A 249 -14.81 -35.89 -43.17
C GLY A 249 -15.97 -34.98 -43.58
N ASP A 250 -16.92 -35.47 -44.39
CA ASP A 250 -18.02 -34.65 -44.92
C ASP A 250 -19.21 -34.50 -43.95
N GLY A 251 -19.17 -35.23 -42.82
CA GLY A 251 -20.20 -35.23 -41.78
C GLY A 251 -21.33 -36.23 -41.99
N VAL A 252 -21.25 -37.09 -43.02
CA VAL A 252 -22.09 -38.26 -43.22
C VAL A 252 -21.30 -39.49 -42.79
N CYS A 253 -21.81 -40.25 -41.82
CA CYS A 253 -21.07 -41.41 -41.34
C CYS A 253 -20.97 -42.48 -42.43
N ASN A 254 -19.85 -43.19 -42.52
CA ASN A 254 -19.57 -44.21 -43.56
C ASN A 254 -20.72 -45.20 -43.81
N ALA A 255 -21.47 -45.57 -42.77
CA ALA A 255 -22.60 -46.50 -42.87
C ALA A 255 -23.82 -45.93 -43.62
N ASN A 256 -23.89 -44.61 -43.76
CA ASN A 256 -24.95 -43.84 -44.41
C ASN A 256 -24.51 -43.23 -45.75
N GLU A 257 -23.27 -43.49 -46.17
CA GLU A 257 -22.76 -42.99 -47.45
C GLU A 257 -23.52 -43.59 -48.64
N VAL A 258 -23.83 -42.73 -49.60
CA VAL A 258 -24.41 -43.12 -50.89
C VAL A 258 -23.37 -42.87 -51.96
N LEU A 259 -22.78 -43.95 -52.48
CA LEU A 259 -21.81 -43.90 -53.57
C LEU A 259 -22.46 -43.39 -54.87
N GLY A 260 -21.81 -42.42 -55.51
CA GLY A 260 -22.18 -41.90 -56.83
C GLY A 260 -21.40 -40.62 -57.14
N CYS A 261 -21.74 -39.91 -58.22
CA CYS A 261 -21.06 -38.65 -58.48
C CYS A 261 -21.67 -37.51 -57.64
N ASP A 262 -20.95 -37.07 -56.61
CA ASP A 262 -21.34 -35.99 -55.69
C ASP A 262 -20.99 -34.57 -56.21
N ASN A 263 -20.23 -34.49 -57.30
CA ASN A 263 -19.77 -33.22 -57.85
C ASN A 263 -20.88 -32.54 -58.66
N ALA A 264 -21.47 -31.47 -58.10
CA ALA A 264 -22.53 -30.69 -58.75
C ALA A 264 -22.19 -30.13 -60.15
N ASN A 265 -20.89 -30.04 -60.50
CA ASN A 265 -20.42 -29.56 -61.80
C ASN A 265 -20.16 -30.69 -62.80
N ALA A 266 -20.33 -31.96 -62.41
CA ALA A 266 -20.21 -33.09 -63.32
C ALA A 266 -21.48 -33.32 -64.13
N CYS A 267 -21.32 -33.80 -65.36
CA CYS A 267 -22.39 -34.05 -66.32
C CYS A 267 -23.30 -35.21 -65.93
N ASN A 268 -22.87 -36.03 -64.98
CA ASN A 268 -23.61 -37.14 -64.39
C ASN A 268 -23.77 -36.99 -62.87
N PHE A 269 -23.82 -35.75 -62.36
CA PHE A 269 -24.08 -35.47 -60.94
C PHE A 269 -25.35 -36.19 -60.44
N GLU A 270 -25.21 -36.88 -59.31
CA GLU A 270 -26.29 -37.56 -58.61
C GLU A 270 -26.57 -36.82 -57.28
N SER A 271 -27.72 -36.16 -57.18
CA SER A 271 -28.05 -35.31 -56.02
C SER A 271 -28.21 -36.03 -54.68
N ASN A 272 -28.19 -37.36 -54.69
CA ASN A 272 -28.30 -38.20 -53.51
C ASN A 272 -26.99 -38.91 -53.18
N ALA A 273 -25.93 -38.72 -53.97
CA ALA A 273 -24.60 -39.20 -53.63
C ALA A 273 -24.03 -38.37 -52.48
N THR A 274 -23.40 -39.04 -51.53
CA THR A 274 -22.71 -38.43 -50.38
C THR A 274 -21.26 -38.91 -50.29
N GLU A 275 -20.75 -39.61 -51.30
CA GLU A 275 -19.35 -40.02 -51.43
C GLU A 275 -19.06 -40.28 -52.92
N ASP A 276 -17.95 -39.76 -53.44
CA ASP A 276 -17.56 -39.88 -54.85
C ASP A 276 -16.95 -41.26 -55.12
N ASP A 277 -17.67 -42.08 -55.89
CA ASP A 277 -17.15 -43.38 -56.32
C ASP A 277 -16.16 -43.30 -57.50
N GLY A 278 -15.79 -42.07 -57.89
CA GLY A 278 -14.92 -41.76 -59.02
C GLY A 278 -15.65 -41.83 -60.36
N SER A 279 -16.99 -41.87 -60.37
CA SER A 279 -17.79 -41.91 -61.59
C SER A 279 -18.03 -40.52 -62.21
N CYS A 280 -17.64 -39.43 -61.55
CA CYS A 280 -17.86 -38.07 -62.05
C CYS A 280 -17.20 -37.80 -63.42
N VAL A 281 -18.03 -37.44 -64.41
CA VAL A 281 -17.65 -36.98 -65.73
C VAL A 281 -17.78 -35.46 -65.77
N LEU A 282 -16.67 -34.77 -65.57
CA LEU A 282 -16.63 -33.32 -65.73
C LEU A 282 -16.67 -32.93 -67.22
N PRO A 283 -17.30 -31.80 -67.58
CA PRO A 283 -17.18 -31.27 -68.92
C PRO A 283 -15.72 -30.87 -69.20
N ASN A 284 -15.31 -30.92 -70.47
CA ASN A 284 -13.98 -30.43 -70.85
C ASN A 284 -13.87 -28.95 -70.44
N SER A 285 -12.70 -28.55 -69.91
CA SER A 285 -12.44 -27.15 -69.51
C SER A 285 -12.94 -26.17 -70.57
N GLY A 286 -13.62 -25.10 -70.19
CA GLY A 286 -14.20 -24.11 -71.12
C GLY A 286 -15.51 -24.50 -71.81
N TYR A 287 -15.90 -25.77 -71.77
CA TYR A 287 -17.14 -26.28 -72.38
C TYR A 287 -18.16 -26.71 -71.32
N ASP A 288 -19.42 -26.78 -71.72
CA ASP A 288 -20.50 -27.37 -70.94
C ASP A 288 -20.61 -28.88 -71.17
N CYS A 289 -21.56 -29.52 -70.49
CA CYS A 289 -21.79 -30.96 -70.56
C CYS A 289 -22.33 -31.47 -71.90
N THR A 290 -22.71 -30.57 -72.80
CA THR A 290 -23.08 -30.88 -74.19
C THR A 290 -21.94 -30.60 -75.17
N GLY A 291 -20.81 -30.08 -74.69
CA GLY A 291 -19.65 -29.71 -75.50
C GLY A 291 -19.77 -28.33 -76.13
N ASP A 292 -20.70 -27.49 -75.67
CA ASP A 292 -20.84 -26.11 -76.11
C ASP A 292 -19.94 -25.20 -75.28
N CYS A 293 -19.40 -24.17 -75.91
CA CYS A 293 -18.52 -23.24 -75.24
C CYS A 293 -19.26 -22.39 -74.20
N LEU A 294 -18.75 -22.33 -72.97
CA LEU A 294 -19.39 -21.59 -71.86
C LEU A 294 -19.23 -20.07 -72.00
N MET A 295 -18.09 -19.62 -72.55
CA MET A 295 -17.81 -18.22 -72.82
C MET A 295 -17.04 -18.10 -74.13
N ASP A 296 -17.71 -17.59 -75.14
CA ASP A 296 -17.22 -17.28 -76.48
C ASP A 296 -17.58 -15.82 -76.75
N SER A 297 -16.63 -14.92 -76.49
CA SER A 297 -16.89 -13.47 -76.49
C SER A 297 -17.01 -12.89 -77.89
N ASP A 298 -16.31 -13.47 -78.87
CA ASP A 298 -16.26 -12.97 -80.23
C ASP A 298 -17.06 -13.83 -81.23
N GLY A 299 -17.53 -15.01 -80.81
CA GLY A 299 -18.44 -15.89 -81.53
C GLY A 299 -17.75 -16.80 -82.55
N ASP A 300 -16.43 -17.00 -82.45
CA ASP A 300 -15.66 -17.78 -83.42
C ASP A 300 -15.66 -19.31 -83.16
N GLY A 301 -16.24 -19.73 -82.03
CA GLY A 301 -16.39 -21.13 -81.63
C GLY A 301 -15.20 -21.70 -80.85
N ILE A 302 -14.21 -20.89 -80.48
CA ILE A 302 -13.15 -21.22 -79.53
C ILE A 302 -13.48 -20.53 -78.20
N CYS A 303 -13.42 -21.27 -77.10
CA CYS A 303 -13.68 -20.63 -75.80
C CYS A 303 -12.59 -19.65 -75.41
N ASN A 304 -12.99 -18.59 -74.71
CA ASN A 304 -12.07 -17.56 -74.21
C ASN A 304 -10.82 -18.15 -73.52
N ASP A 305 -10.99 -19.24 -72.76
CA ASP A 305 -9.87 -19.92 -72.06
C ASP A 305 -8.84 -20.57 -73.00
N PHE A 306 -9.22 -20.81 -74.26
CA PHE A 306 -8.39 -21.36 -75.32
C PHE A 306 -8.06 -20.35 -76.40
N GLU A 307 -8.48 -19.09 -76.22
CA GLU A 307 -8.10 -18.02 -77.11
C GLU A 307 -6.63 -17.69 -76.91
N VAL A 308 -5.88 -17.69 -78.01
CA VAL A 308 -4.53 -17.14 -78.03
C VAL A 308 -4.67 -15.66 -78.36
N VAL A 309 -4.64 -14.82 -77.32
CA VAL A 309 -4.68 -13.37 -77.49
C VAL A 309 -3.35 -12.91 -78.08
N GLY A 310 -3.38 -12.34 -79.27
CA GLY A 310 -2.16 -11.87 -79.94
C GLY A 310 -2.43 -10.93 -81.09
N CYS A 311 -1.40 -10.21 -81.52
CA CYS A 311 -1.57 -9.29 -82.63
C CYS A 311 -1.74 -10.06 -83.95
N GLN A 312 -2.92 -9.95 -84.56
CA GLN A 312 -3.22 -10.58 -85.84
C GLN A 312 -2.77 -9.74 -87.06
N ASN A 313 -2.14 -8.58 -86.84
CA ASN A 313 -1.67 -7.70 -87.91
C ASN A 313 -0.24 -8.05 -88.34
N VAL A 314 -0.08 -8.54 -89.58
CA VAL A 314 1.19 -8.98 -90.18
C VAL A 314 2.30 -7.91 -90.25
N VAL A 315 1.99 -6.62 -90.07
CA VAL A 315 2.98 -5.54 -90.05
C VAL A 315 3.41 -5.10 -88.65
N ALA A 316 2.87 -5.70 -87.59
CA ALA A 316 3.29 -5.44 -86.21
C ALA A 316 4.51 -6.28 -85.83
N CYS A 317 5.36 -5.73 -84.94
CA CYS A 317 6.56 -6.39 -84.46
C CYS A 317 6.27 -7.63 -83.61
N ASN A 318 5.09 -7.70 -82.98
CA ASN A 318 4.63 -8.84 -82.20
C ASN A 318 3.51 -9.62 -82.89
N TYR A 319 3.48 -9.64 -84.23
CA TYR A 319 2.52 -10.46 -84.98
C TYR A 319 2.62 -11.94 -84.57
N ASP A 320 1.49 -12.51 -84.18
CA ASP A 320 1.38 -13.93 -83.84
C ASP A 320 0.41 -14.64 -84.80
N VAL A 321 0.94 -15.63 -85.52
CA VAL A 321 0.18 -16.43 -86.48
C VAL A 321 -0.81 -17.40 -85.82
N ASN A 322 -0.62 -17.69 -84.53
CA ASN A 322 -1.50 -18.56 -83.76
C ASN A 322 -2.55 -17.79 -82.96
N ALA A 323 -2.57 -16.45 -83.05
CA ALA A 323 -3.54 -15.64 -82.34
C ALA A 323 -4.96 -15.92 -82.84
N THR A 324 -5.84 -16.38 -81.96
CA THR A 324 -7.25 -16.60 -82.23
C THR A 324 -8.12 -15.45 -81.74
N ASP A 325 -7.63 -14.61 -80.81
CA ASP A 325 -8.30 -13.36 -80.39
C ASP A 325 -7.40 -12.12 -80.64
N SER A 326 -8.04 -10.98 -80.87
CA SER A 326 -7.42 -9.71 -81.24
C SER A 326 -6.68 -9.05 -80.05
N GLY A 327 -5.38 -9.32 -79.96
CA GLY A 327 -4.48 -8.71 -78.98
C GLY A 327 -3.87 -7.37 -79.43
N SER A 328 -3.15 -6.72 -78.50
CA SER A 328 -2.45 -5.46 -78.76
C SER A 328 -1.30 -5.64 -79.76
N CYS A 329 -1.27 -4.80 -80.79
CA CYS A 329 -0.21 -4.77 -81.80
C CYS A 329 0.83 -3.70 -81.46
N VAL A 330 2.09 -4.12 -81.34
CA VAL A 330 3.25 -3.25 -81.14
C VAL A 330 3.89 -2.98 -82.49
N TYR A 331 4.03 -1.70 -82.84
CA TYR A 331 4.72 -1.26 -84.04
C TYR A 331 6.07 -0.66 -83.66
N ALA A 332 7.02 -0.70 -84.58
CA ALA A 332 8.32 -0.08 -84.37
C ALA A 332 8.17 1.42 -84.17
N SER A 333 8.93 1.98 -83.22
CA SER A 333 9.00 3.42 -82.98
C SER A 333 9.54 4.14 -84.22
N SER A 334 9.06 5.35 -84.49
CA SER A 334 9.55 6.17 -85.60
C SER A 334 11.08 6.30 -85.54
N GLY A 335 11.79 5.94 -86.62
CA GLY A 335 13.25 5.94 -86.68
C GLY A 335 13.93 4.61 -86.33
N TYR A 336 13.20 3.63 -85.80
CA TYR A 336 13.73 2.31 -85.39
C TYR A 336 13.04 1.16 -86.12
N ASP A 337 13.70 0.01 -86.18
CA ASP A 337 13.09 -1.26 -86.62
C ASP A 337 12.43 -2.03 -85.46
N CYS A 338 11.81 -3.19 -85.76
CA CYS A 338 11.15 -4.02 -84.76
C CYS A 338 12.09 -4.68 -83.74
N SER A 339 13.40 -4.63 -83.97
CA SER A 339 14.43 -5.09 -83.04
C SER A 339 14.98 -3.93 -82.20
N GLY A 340 14.43 -2.72 -82.35
CA GLY A 340 14.91 -1.51 -81.70
C GLY A 340 16.23 -0.98 -82.27
N VAL A 341 16.61 -1.42 -83.47
CA VAL A 341 17.82 -0.93 -84.15
C VAL A 341 17.47 0.35 -84.89
N CYS A 342 18.28 1.39 -84.69
CA CYS A 342 18.10 2.64 -85.38
C CYS A 342 18.32 2.48 -86.90
N LEU A 343 17.50 3.15 -87.70
CA LEU A 343 17.58 3.11 -89.16
C LEU A 343 18.69 4.02 -89.73
N GLU A 344 19.07 5.08 -89.01
CA GLU A 344 20.15 6.03 -89.35
C GLU A 344 20.90 6.43 -88.07
N ASP A 345 22.08 5.83 -87.85
CA ASP A 345 22.96 5.99 -86.66
C ASP A 345 24.41 6.11 -87.18
N ALA A 346 24.91 7.34 -87.22
CA ALA A 346 26.16 7.69 -87.89
C ALA A 346 27.42 7.39 -87.06
N ASP A 347 27.33 7.47 -85.73
CA ASP A 347 28.45 7.23 -84.82
C ASP A 347 28.44 5.83 -84.17
N GLY A 348 27.32 5.11 -84.30
CA GLY A 348 27.13 3.72 -83.90
C GLY A 348 26.85 3.54 -82.41
N ASP A 349 26.43 4.59 -81.70
CA ASP A 349 26.14 4.54 -80.26
C ASP A 349 24.76 3.94 -79.93
N GLY A 350 23.92 3.69 -80.94
CA GLY A 350 22.60 3.11 -80.82
C GLY A 350 21.45 4.12 -80.68
N VAL A 351 21.75 5.42 -80.70
CA VAL A 351 20.76 6.52 -80.77
C VAL A 351 20.68 7.00 -82.22
N CYS A 352 19.47 7.25 -82.72
CA CYS A 352 19.35 7.75 -84.08
C CYS A 352 19.82 9.20 -84.20
N ASP A 353 20.43 9.55 -85.33
CA ASP A 353 20.92 10.90 -85.64
C ASP A 353 19.86 11.99 -85.38
N GLU A 354 18.57 11.72 -85.67
CA GLU A 354 17.47 12.68 -85.44
C GLU A 354 17.16 12.90 -83.95
N PHE A 355 17.59 11.99 -83.08
CA PHE A 355 17.35 11.98 -81.63
C PHE A 355 18.61 12.25 -80.82
N GLU A 356 19.74 12.54 -81.47
CA GLU A 356 20.98 12.86 -80.78
C GLU A 356 20.86 14.16 -79.98
N VAL A 357 21.38 14.13 -78.74
CA VAL A 357 21.46 15.30 -77.87
C VAL A 357 22.92 15.73 -77.81
N ILE A 358 23.20 16.93 -78.31
CA ILE A 358 24.55 17.51 -78.31
C ILE A 358 24.87 18.04 -76.90
N GLY A 359 26.02 17.65 -76.33
CA GLY A 359 26.51 18.21 -75.08
C GLY A 359 27.87 17.70 -74.63
N CYS A 360 28.36 18.23 -73.51
CA CYS A 360 29.60 17.75 -72.89
C CYS A 360 29.36 16.38 -72.22
N GLN A 361 30.08 15.35 -72.68
CA GLN A 361 29.99 13.97 -72.17
C GLN A 361 31.01 13.67 -71.05
N ASP A 362 31.89 14.62 -70.71
CA ASP A 362 32.87 14.42 -69.63
C ASP A 362 32.22 14.65 -68.27
N ALA A 363 32.09 13.57 -67.48
CA ALA A 363 31.49 13.62 -66.14
C ALA A 363 32.26 14.52 -65.15
N ALA A 364 33.49 14.94 -65.47
CA ALA A 364 34.26 15.89 -64.66
C ALA A 364 33.95 17.37 -64.98
N ALA A 365 33.17 17.65 -66.02
CA ALA A 365 32.77 19.01 -66.39
C ALA A 365 31.52 19.47 -65.63
N CYS A 366 31.45 20.75 -65.31
CA CYS A 366 30.29 21.34 -64.64
C CYS A 366 29.06 21.41 -65.53
N ASN A 367 29.22 21.57 -66.84
CA ASN A 367 28.14 21.51 -67.81
C ASN A 367 27.96 20.10 -68.42
N PHE A 368 28.34 19.06 -67.68
CA PHE A 368 28.11 17.67 -68.08
C PHE A 368 26.62 17.42 -68.34
N ASN A 369 26.32 16.79 -69.46
CA ASN A 369 24.98 16.34 -69.81
C ASN A 369 24.97 14.82 -69.94
N ALA A 370 24.42 14.12 -68.94
CA ALA A 370 24.25 12.68 -68.93
C ALA A 370 23.35 12.16 -70.06
N ASN A 371 22.54 13.04 -70.65
CA ASN A 371 21.70 12.70 -71.79
C ASN A 371 22.35 13.06 -73.13
N ALA A 372 23.57 13.61 -73.15
CA ALA A 372 24.25 13.88 -74.40
C ALA A 372 24.73 12.57 -75.03
N THR A 373 24.30 12.34 -76.26
CA THR A 373 24.65 11.16 -77.07
C THR A 373 25.70 11.54 -78.11
N GLU A 374 25.77 12.83 -78.51
CA GLU A 374 26.81 13.35 -79.41
C GLU A 374 27.71 14.38 -78.70
N ALA A 375 29.02 14.30 -78.95
CA ALA A 375 30.02 15.15 -78.34
C ALA A 375 30.01 16.53 -79.00
N GLY A 376 29.51 17.54 -78.28
CA GLY A 376 29.57 18.93 -78.76
C GLY A 376 29.37 19.99 -77.69
N GLY A 377 29.98 21.15 -77.90
CA GLY A 377 30.10 22.21 -76.90
C GLY A 377 31.44 22.18 -76.14
N GLU A 378 31.83 23.31 -75.53
CA GLU A 378 33.02 23.37 -74.68
C GLU A 378 32.67 22.86 -73.27
N CYS A 379 33.45 21.92 -72.74
CA CYS A 379 33.31 21.43 -71.36
C CYS A 379 33.93 22.43 -70.38
N GLU A 380 33.15 22.89 -69.41
CA GLU A 380 33.60 23.82 -68.37
C GLU A 380 34.08 23.05 -67.14
N PHE A 381 35.32 23.29 -66.69
CA PHE A 381 35.89 22.61 -65.53
C PHE A 381 36.13 23.59 -64.37
N PRO A 382 35.83 23.20 -63.13
CA PRO A 382 36.15 24.01 -61.96
C PRO A 382 37.67 24.05 -61.73
N SER A 383 38.17 25.18 -61.23
CA SER A 383 39.59 25.32 -60.83
C SER A 383 39.73 26.14 -59.55
N GLY A 384 40.78 25.87 -58.77
CA GLY A 384 40.96 26.48 -57.45
C GLY A 384 39.87 26.03 -56.46
N CYS A 385 39.27 26.98 -55.75
CA CYS A 385 38.15 26.75 -54.82
C CYS A 385 36.78 26.62 -55.50
N SER A 386 36.71 26.77 -56.83
CA SER A 386 35.44 26.66 -57.54
C SER A 386 34.97 25.22 -57.59
N PHE A 387 33.66 25.01 -57.61
CA PHE A 387 33.03 23.69 -57.75
C PHE A 387 31.84 23.76 -58.69
N CYS A 388 31.34 22.61 -59.13
CA CYS A 388 30.19 22.56 -60.04
C CYS A 388 28.87 22.69 -59.28
N SER A 389 27.90 23.42 -59.84
CA SER A 389 26.55 23.56 -59.26
C SER A 389 25.78 22.23 -59.14
N GLY A 390 26.22 21.18 -59.85
CA GLY A 390 25.84 19.79 -59.62
C GLY A 390 24.78 19.22 -60.57
N GLU A 391 24.25 20.02 -61.49
CA GLU A 391 23.31 19.57 -62.50
C GLU A 391 24.00 18.72 -63.59
N THR A 392 23.37 17.61 -63.98
CA THR A 392 23.89 16.66 -64.97
C THR A 392 23.10 16.67 -66.28
N ASN A 393 22.30 17.69 -66.52
CA ASN A 393 21.46 17.86 -67.72
C ASN A 393 22.08 18.90 -68.70
N GLY A 394 23.35 19.25 -68.52
CA GLY A 394 24.03 20.27 -69.30
C GLY A 394 23.83 21.72 -68.84
N SER A 395 23.00 21.98 -67.82
CA SER A 395 22.82 23.35 -67.29
C SER A 395 23.75 23.71 -66.15
N GLY A 396 24.60 22.78 -65.70
CA GLY A 396 25.50 23.04 -64.59
C GLY A 396 26.57 24.07 -64.95
N THR A 397 27.00 24.82 -63.94
CA THR A 397 27.89 25.97 -64.07
C THR A 397 28.99 25.90 -63.01
N VAL A 398 30.08 26.63 -63.25
CA VAL A 398 31.14 26.81 -62.26
C VAL A 398 30.68 27.82 -61.20
N VAL A 399 30.62 27.38 -59.95
CA VAL A 399 30.28 28.21 -58.77
C VAL A 399 31.56 28.59 -58.05
N ASN A 400 31.70 29.88 -57.71
CA ASN A 400 32.82 30.35 -56.91
C ASN A 400 32.69 29.84 -55.46
N GLY A 401 33.68 29.09 -54.98
CA GLY A 401 33.74 28.56 -53.62
C GLY A 401 34.69 29.30 -52.69
N ASP A 402 35.03 30.55 -53.00
CA ASP A 402 35.75 31.52 -52.16
C ASP A 402 34.95 32.83 -52.20
N ALA A 403 34.11 33.05 -51.18
CA ALA A 403 33.09 34.09 -51.19
C ALA A 403 33.64 35.49 -50.84
N ASP A 404 34.69 35.56 -50.02
CA ASP A 404 35.30 36.80 -49.57
C ASP A 404 36.64 37.12 -50.27
N ASN A 405 37.12 36.20 -51.12
CA ASN A 405 38.34 36.26 -51.92
C ASN A 405 39.61 36.38 -51.07
N ASP A 406 39.62 35.81 -49.86
CA ASP A 406 40.79 35.80 -48.98
C ASP A 406 41.82 34.70 -49.36
N GLY A 407 41.45 33.80 -50.27
CA GLY A 407 42.28 32.71 -50.78
C GLY A 407 42.12 31.39 -50.04
N VAL A 408 41.19 31.30 -49.09
CA VAL A 408 40.74 30.07 -48.43
C VAL A 408 39.38 29.69 -48.99
N CYS A 409 39.19 28.43 -49.36
CA CYS A 409 37.90 27.99 -49.87
C CYS A 409 36.87 27.99 -48.73
N ASN A 410 35.61 28.34 -49.00
CA ASN A 410 34.52 28.41 -48.02
C ASN A 410 34.36 27.13 -47.15
N GLN A 411 34.75 25.96 -47.67
CA GLN A 411 34.71 24.69 -46.92
C GLN A 411 35.84 24.57 -45.88
N ASP A 412 36.93 25.28 -46.12
CA ASP A 412 38.16 25.31 -45.32
C ASP A 412 38.21 26.59 -44.45
N GLU A 413 37.17 27.41 -44.51
CA GLU A 413 36.98 28.57 -43.65
C GLU A 413 36.66 28.14 -42.21
N ILE A 414 37.40 28.73 -41.27
CA ILE A 414 37.17 28.59 -39.84
C ILE A 414 36.67 29.94 -39.36
N SER A 415 35.36 30.08 -39.18
CA SER A 415 34.78 31.30 -38.62
C SER A 415 35.20 31.46 -37.15
N GLY A 416 35.76 32.61 -36.80
CA GLY A 416 36.17 32.89 -35.43
C GLY A 416 36.70 34.30 -35.25
N CYS A 417 36.85 34.75 -34.01
CA CYS A 417 37.39 36.08 -33.76
C CYS A 417 38.87 36.12 -34.19
N GLN A 418 39.21 36.98 -35.14
CA GLN A 418 40.59 37.15 -35.65
C GLN A 418 41.38 38.23 -34.89
N THR A 419 40.82 38.84 -33.85
CA THR A 419 41.47 39.92 -33.11
C THR A 419 42.22 39.38 -31.90
N PRO A 420 43.57 39.51 -31.82
CA PRO A 420 44.38 38.93 -30.74
C PRO A 420 44.07 39.44 -29.32
N THR A 421 43.33 40.54 -29.20
CA THR A 421 42.94 41.14 -27.92
C THR A 421 41.56 40.71 -27.42
N ALA A 422 40.84 39.87 -28.18
CA ALA A 422 39.58 39.29 -27.75
C ALA A 422 39.82 38.02 -26.93
N CYS A 423 38.93 37.73 -25.98
CA CYS A 423 39.04 36.54 -25.15
C CYS A 423 38.81 35.25 -25.95
N ASN A 424 37.94 35.29 -26.96
CA ASN A 424 37.69 34.16 -27.85
C ASN A 424 38.51 34.24 -29.16
N TYR A 425 39.71 34.83 -29.10
CA TYR A 425 40.61 34.92 -30.25
C TYR A 425 40.98 33.50 -30.75
N ASN A 426 40.84 33.28 -32.05
CA ASN A 426 41.23 32.04 -32.71
C ASN A 426 42.33 32.31 -33.74
N THR A 427 43.52 31.79 -33.49
CA THR A 427 44.68 31.90 -34.39
C THR A 427 44.50 31.14 -35.71
N GLN A 428 43.56 30.22 -35.78
CA GLN A 428 43.22 29.45 -36.97
C GLN A 428 41.99 30.01 -37.70
N ALA A 429 41.36 31.08 -37.20
CA ALA A 429 40.21 31.66 -37.88
C ALA A 429 40.62 32.30 -39.19
N THR A 430 39.98 31.87 -40.27
CA THR A 430 40.14 32.39 -41.63
C THR A 430 38.93 33.26 -42.03
N ASP A 431 37.76 33.07 -41.41
CA ASP A 431 36.58 33.93 -41.59
C ASP A 431 36.25 34.74 -40.31
N SER A 432 35.75 35.97 -40.49
CA SER A 432 35.53 36.94 -39.42
C SER A 432 34.30 36.60 -38.55
N GLY A 433 34.57 36.06 -37.36
CA GLY A 433 33.56 35.76 -36.34
C GLY A 433 33.40 36.86 -35.29
N SER A 434 32.38 36.70 -34.43
CA SER A 434 32.12 37.62 -33.31
C SER A 434 33.26 37.58 -32.27
N CYS A 435 33.74 38.75 -31.85
CA CYS A 435 34.78 38.91 -30.85
C CYS A 435 34.21 39.36 -29.50
N THR A 436 34.62 38.70 -28.43
CA THR A 436 34.24 39.03 -27.05
C THR A 436 35.45 39.61 -26.32
N TYR A 437 35.25 40.69 -25.58
CA TYR A 437 36.32 41.39 -24.87
C TYR A 437 36.02 41.42 -23.38
N ALA A 438 37.04 41.20 -22.55
CA ALA A 438 36.98 41.48 -21.13
C ALA A 438 36.91 43.01 -20.91
N LEU A 439 36.06 43.45 -19.98
CA LEU A 439 35.87 44.85 -19.61
C LEU A 439 36.01 45.00 -18.09
N GLY A 440 36.51 46.14 -17.64
CA GLY A 440 36.67 46.39 -16.19
C GLY A 440 37.70 45.45 -15.55
N CYS A 441 37.24 44.68 -14.56
CA CYS A 441 37.99 43.73 -13.75
C CYS A 441 38.17 42.35 -14.41
N ASP A 442 37.38 42.06 -15.45
CA ASP A 442 37.37 40.76 -16.10
C ASP A 442 38.72 40.45 -16.76
N LEU A 443 39.02 39.15 -16.86
CA LEU A 443 40.21 38.67 -17.54
C LEU A 443 39.84 37.62 -18.60
N CYS A 444 40.57 37.60 -19.71
CA CYS A 444 40.46 36.48 -20.64
C CYS A 444 41.16 35.24 -20.07
N SER A 445 40.56 34.06 -20.23
CA SER A 445 41.14 32.78 -19.79
C SER A 445 42.46 32.41 -20.51
N GLY A 446 42.73 33.02 -21.68
CA GLY A 446 44.05 33.07 -22.31
C GLY A 446 44.27 32.09 -23.47
N GLU A 447 43.27 31.31 -23.84
CA GLU A 447 43.29 30.39 -24.98
C GLU A 447 43.26 31.15 -26.30
N THR A 448 43.91 30.59 -27.32
CA THR A 448 44.05 31.22 -28.66
C THR A 448 43.53 30.33 -29.79
N ASP A 449 42.72 29.34 -29.45
CA ASP A 449 42.02 28.42 -30.34
C ASP A 449 40.52 28.77 -30.50
N GLY A 450 40.11 29.94 -30.02
CA GLY A 450 38.72 30.40 -30.04
C GLY A 450 37.86 29.95 -28.87
N SER A 451 38.37 29.07 -27.98
CA SER A 451 37.61 28.61 -26.81
C SER A 451 37.67 29.56 -25.61
N GLY A 452 38.55 30.56 -25.66
CA GLY A 452 38.75 31.45 -24.53
C GLY A 452 37.49 32.23 -24.17
N VAL A 453 37.27 32.37 -22.87
CA VAL A 453 36.10 32.99 -22.25
C VAL A 453 36.51 34.20 -21.43
N VAL A 454 35.52 35.03 -21.11
CA VAL A 454 35.66 36.09 -20.11
C VAL A 454 35.51 35.44 -18.73
N LEU A 455 36.53 35.55 -17.90
CA LEU A 455 36.48 35.21 -16.48
C LEU A 455 35.97 36.44 -15.73
N ASP A 456 34.76 36.31 -15.21
CA ASP A 456 34.12 37.30 -14.35
C ASP A 456 34.87 37.36 -13.01
N LEU A 457 35.40 38.52 -12.68
CA LEU A 457 36.16 38.78 -11.46
C LEU A 457 35.49 39.82 -10.56
N ASP A 458 34.20 40.07 -10.73
CA ASP A 458 33.34 40.93 -9.91
C ASP A 458 32.01 40.20 -9.68
N SER A 459 32.00 39.33 -8.66
CA SER A 459 30.95 38.33 -8.49
C SER A 459 29.59 38.94 -8.15
N ASP A 460 29.58 40.08 -7.48
CA ASP A 460 28.36 40.78 -7.06
C ASP A 460 27.99 41.97 -7.97
N ASN A 461 28.85 42.27 -8.97
CA ASN A 461 28.69 43.32 -9.98
C ASN A 461 28.61 44.73 -9.38
N ASP A 462 29.29 44.98 -8.26
CA ASP A 462 29.32 46.27 -7.59
C ASP A 462 30.38 47.23 -8.17
N GLY A 463 31.24 46.73 -9.07
CA GLY A 463 32.30 47.46 -9.74
C GLY A 463 33.67 47.38 -9.05
N ILE A 464 33.81 46.53 -8.02
CA ILE A 464 35.05 46.24 -7.31
C ILE A 464 35.43 44.79 -7.59
N CYS A 465 36.69 44.54 -7.96
CA CYS A 465 37.10 43.17 -8.26
C CYS A 465 37.10 42.32 -6.97
N ASN A 466 36.75 41.04 -7.07
CA ASN A 466 36.82 40.03 -6.01
C ASN A 466 38.16 40.04 -5.23
N ALA A 467 39.27 40.39 -5.89
CA ALA A 467 40.60 40.45 -5.25
C ALA A 467 40.81 41.69 -4.38
N ASP A 468 40.05 42.75 -4.64
CA ASP A 468 40.09 44.04 -3.97
C ASP A 468 38.94 44.20 -2.95
N GLU A 469 38.05 43.20 -2.85
CA GLU A 469 36.96 43.17 -1.89
C GLU A 469 37.44 43.06 -0.44
N ILE A 470 36.85 43.88 0.44
CA ILE A 470 37.07 43.84 1.88
C ILE A 470 35.76 43.38 2.54
N LEU A 471 35.77 42.15 3.04
CA LEU A 471 34.64 41.55 3.74
C LEU A 471 34.35 42.26 5.07
N GLY A 472 33.13 42.74 5.25
CA GLY A 472 32.66 43.37 6.49
C GLY A 472 31.15 43.61 6.45
N CYS A 473 30.61 44.37 7.41
CA CYS A 473 29.23 44.82 7.32
C CYS A 473 29.17 46.15 6.53
N THR A 474 28.46 46.16 5.40
CA THR A 474 28.29 47.35 4.53
C THR A 474 27.03 48.15 4.88
N ASN A 475 26.11 47.58 5.66
CA ASN A 475 24.91 48.28 6.12
C ASN A 475 25.27 49.38 7.13
N SER A 476 25.12 50.64 6.72
CA SER A 476 25.40 51.82 7.55
C SER A 476 24.53 51.96 8.81
N GLU A 477 23.43 51.22 8.91
CA GLU A 477 22.54 51.20 10.07
C GLU A 477 22.92 50.12 11.11
N ALA A 478 23.88 49.25 10.79
CA ALA A 478 24.36 48.23 11.71
C ALA A 478 25.41 48.78 12.69
N CYS A 479 25.43 48.25 13.90
CA CYS A 479 26.35 48.65 14.96
C CYS A 479 27.81 48.31 14.64
N ASN A 480 28.07 47.25 13.88
CA ASN A 480 29.41 46.89 13.40
C ASN A 480 29.63 47.26 11.92
N TYR A 481 28.95 48.31 11.44
CA TYR A 481 29.21 48.86 10.11
C TYR A 481 30.69 49.21 9.93
N SER A 482 31.27 48.86 8.77
CA SER A 482 32.62 49.26 8.39
C SER A 482 32.58 50.05 7.09
N SER A 483 33.03 51.30 7.12
CA SER A 483 33.15 52.11 5.91
C SER A 483 34.25 51.64 4.95
N ALA A 484 35.07 50.67 5.37
CA ALA A 484 36.09 50.04 4.54
C ALA A 484 35.60 48.70 3.95
N ALA A 485 34.45 48.18 4.39
CA ALA A 485 33.87 46.99 3.80
C ALA A 485 33.32 47.34 2.42
N THR A 486 33.67 46.52 1.44
CA THR A 486 33.14 46.61 0.08
C THR A 486 32.24 45.43 -0.26
N ASP A 487 32.30 44.34 0.53
CA ASP A 487 31.41 43.19 0.38
C ASP A 487 30.86 42.74 1.76
N GLU A 488 29.61 42.29 1.75
CA GLU A 488 28.83 41.89 2.92
C GLU A 488 29.20 40.49 3.41
N ASN A 489 29.76 40.41 4.61
CA ASN A 489 30.13 39.13 5.22
C ASN A 489 29.00 38.47 6.04
N GLY A 490 27.81 39.08 6.05
CA GLY A 490 26.62 38.57 6.75
C GLY A 490 26.67 38.71 8.28
N THR A 491 27.60 39.50 8.82
CA THR A 491 27.76 39.66 10.29
C THR A 491 27.17 40.95 10.86
N CYS A 492 26.37 41.68 10.09
CA CYS A 492 25.77 42.95 10.53
C CYS A 492 24.92 42.79 11.81
N LEU A 493 25.33 43.50 12.87
CA LEU A 493 24.64 43.55 14.15
C LEU A 493 23.70 44.75 14.16
N VAL A 494 22.40 44.55 14.40
CA VAL A 494 21.41 45.63 14.46
C VAL A 494 20.88 45.74 15.88
N ALA A 495 20.91 46.93 16.46
CA ALA A 495 20.29 47.19 17.75
C ALA A 495 18.76 47.16 17.63
N THR A 496 18.08 46.49 18.56
CA THR A 496 16.61 46.34 18.56
C THR A 496 16.01 46.74 19.90
N GLY A 497 14.81 47.29 19.90
CA GLY A 497 14.14 47.68 21.14
C GLY A 497 14.81 48.90 21.78
N CYS A 498 15.30 48.73 23.01
CA CYS A 498 15.98 49.76 23.80
C CYS A 498 17.48 49.84 23.53
N ASP A 499 18.03 48.86 22.82
CA ASP A 499 19.45 48.74 22.56
C ASP A 499 19.96 49.88 21.67
N SER A 500 21.26 50.16 21.80
CA SER A 500 21.93 51.18 20.99
C SER A 500 23.26 50.68 20.46
N CYS A 501 23.76 51.31 19.39
CA CYS A 501 25.08 50.98 18.86
C CYS A 501 26.17 51.76 19.60
N SER A 502 27.33 51.15 19.82
CA SER A 502 28.50 51.81 20.43
C SER A 502 29.09 52.94 19.57
N GLY A 503 28.79 52.97 18.27
CA GLY A 503 28.97 54.14 17.38
C GLY A 503 30.22 54.14 16.50
N GLU A 504 30.99 53.06 16.48
CA GLU A 504 32.16 52.88 15.63
C GLU A 504 31.75 52.53 14.19
N SER A 505 32.51 53.03 13.21
CA SER A 505 32.28 52.81 11.78
C SER A 505 33.43 52.07 11.08
N ASP A 506 34.30 51.43 11.85
CA ASP A 506 35.45 50.66 11.39
C ASP A 506 35.22 49.13 11.49
N GLY A 507 33.97 48.71 11.73
CA GLY A 507 33.60 47.32 11.88
C GLY A 507 33.71 46.75 13.30
N SER A 508 34.20 47.53 14.27
CA SER A 508 34.40 47.05 15.64
C SER A 508 33.21 47.27 16.58
N GLY A 509 32.20 48.03 16.14
CA GLY A 509 31.09 48.40 17.01
C GLY A 509 30.21 47.22 17.42
N THR A 510 29.54 47.38 18.54
CA THR A 510 28.76 46.34 19.22
C THR A 510 27.39 46.87 19.62
N VAL A 511 26.44 45.96 19.87
CA VAL A 511 25.16 46.31 20.48
C VAL A 511 25.37 46.54 21.98
N LEU A 512 24.93 47.69 22.47
CA LEU A 512 24.85 48.03 23.88
C LEU A 512 23.41 47.75 24.35
N ASP A 513 23.29 46.85 25.34
CA ASP A 513 22.03 46.47 25.97
C ASP A 513 21.39 47.68 26.67
N GLY A 514 20.11 47.94 26.36
CA GLY A 514 19.35 49.06 26.90
C GLY A 514 18.25 48.67 27.91
N ASP A 515 18.22 47.41 28.34
CA ASP A 515 17.28 46.83 29.31
C ASP A 515 18.04 45.88 30.26
N SER A 516 18.70 46.48 31.25
CA SER A 516 19.69 45.81 32.10
C SER A 516 19.12 44.67 32.95
N ASP A 517 17.84 44.73 33.33
CA ASP A 517 17.18 43.72 34.15
C ASP A 517 16.20 42.82 33.38
N ASN A 518 16.01 43.11 32.09
CA ASN A 518 15.16 42.37 31.13
C ASN A 518 13.68 42.34 31.54
N ASP A 519 13.17 43.36 32.22
CA ASP A 519 11.76 43.47 32.59
C ASP A 519 10.87 44.01 31.44
N GLY A 520 11.50 44.44 30.33
CA GLY A 520 10.84 44.97 29.13
C GLY A 520 10.64 46.48 29.14
N VAL A 521 11.19 47.20 30.11
CA VAL A 521 11.21 48.66 30.19
C VAL A 521 12.66 49.14 30.02
N CYS A 522 12.92 49.99 29.04
CA CYS A 522 14.28 50.51 28.84
C CYS A 522 14.81 51.20 30.11
N ASP A 523 16.10 51.07 30.42
CA ASP A 523 16.77 51.68 31.58
C ASP A 523 16.44 53.18 31.76
N THR A 524 16.30 53.91 30.66
CA THR A 524 15.99 55.36 30.67
C THR A 524 14.55 55.70 31.09
N ASN A 525 13.66 54.72 31.02
CA ASN A 525 12.24 54.83 31.34
C ASN A 525 11.90 54.16 32.68
N GLU A 526 12.89 53.62 33.38
CA GLU A 526 12.67 52.96 34.66
C GLU A 526 12.31 53.95 35.77
N VAL A 527 11.40 53.51 36.63
CA VAL A 527 11.05 54.21 37.86
C VAL A 527 11.50 53.36 39.03
N VAL A 528 12.55 53.79 39.74
CA VAL A 528 13.07 53.06 40.91
C VAL A 528 12.10 53.21 42.10
N GLY A 529 11.70 52.10 42.70
CA GLY A 529 10.88 52.14 43.92
C GLY A 529 10.56 50.77 44.50
N CYS A 530 10.07 50.74 45.73
CA CYS A 530 9.69 49.47 46.34
C CYS A 530 8.45 48.90 45.65
N GLN A 531 8.56 47.69 45.10
CA GLN A 531 7.46 47.00 44.40
C GLN A 531 6.62 46.09 45.31
N ASN A 532 6.96 45.96 46.61
CA ASN A 532 6.20 45.15 47.57
C ASN A 532 5.06 45.99 48.19
N ASN A 533 3.80 45.58 47.98
CA ASN A 533 2.63 46.33 48.47
C ASN A 533 2.52 46.43 50.01
N GLU A 534 3.21 45.55 50.75
CA GLU A 534 3.21 45.55 52.21
C GLU A 534 4.21 46.55 52.81
N ALA A 535 5.06 47.17 51.98
CA ALA A 535 6.02 48.17 52.42
C ALA A 535 5.37 49.56 52.55
N CYS A 536 5.82 50.34 53.54
CA CYS A 536 5.34 51.69 53.80
C CYS A 536 5.67 52.69 52.67
N ASN A 537 6.71 52.39 51.88
CA ASN A 537 7.11 53.19 50.72
C ASN A 537 6.83 52.48 49.38
N PHE A 538 5.83 51.59 49.34
CA PHE A 538 5.39 50.95 48.11
C PHE A 538 5.05 51.97 47.01
N ASN A 539 5.61 51.77 45.83
CA ASN A 539 5.30 52.55 44.63
C ASN A 539 4.82 51.61 43.52
N ALA A 540 3.53 51.65 43.22
CA ALA A 540 2.92 50.82 42.18
C ALA A 540 3.39 51.14 40.75
N ALA A 541 4.04 52.28 40.54
CA ALA A 541 4.62 52.67 39.25
C ALA A 541 6.11 52.33 39.14
N ALA A 542 6.69 51.68 40.16
CA ALA A 542 8.08 51.28 40.10
C ALA A 542 8.27 50.11 39.15
N THR A 543 9.18 50.26 38.19
CA THR A 543 9.58 49.22 37.24
C THR A 543 10.92 48.60 37.64
N ASP A 544 11.81 49.37 38.30
CA ASP A 544 13.06 48.86 38.89
C ASP A 544 12.97 48.74 40.42
N SER A 545 13.64 47.73 40.98
CA SER A 545 13.59 47.31 42.38
C SER A 545 14.33 48.29 43.33
N GLY A 546 13.55 49.14 43.99
CA GLY A 546 14.02 50.02 45.06
C GLY A 546 13.97 49.39 46.46
N SER A 547 14.68 50.00 47.42
CA SER A 547 14.64 49.55 48.82
C SER A 547 13.24 49.69 49.44
N CYS A 548 12.72 48.59 49.99
CA CYS A 548 11.45 48.54 50.71
C CYS A 548 11.65 48.77 52.21
N SER A 549 10.85 49.67 52.79
CA SER A 549 10.79 49.92 54.22
C SER A 549 9.47 49.39 54.78
N PHE A 550 9.56 48.45 55.71
CA PHE A 550 8.41 47.83 56.36
C PHE A 550 8.24 48.40 57.78
N PRO A 551 7.01 48.39 58.34
CA PRO A 551 6.82 48.81 59.72
C PRO A 551 7.45 47.79 60.68
N ALA A 552 7.85 48.25 61.87
CA ALA A 552 8.34 47.36 62.92
C ALA A 552 7.22 46.43 63.40
N ALA A 553 7.56 45.21 63.84
CA ALA A 553 6.57 44.25 64.36
C ALA A 553 5.77 44.87 65.53
N GLY A 554 4.44 44.80 65.46
CA GLY A 554 3.52 45.43 66.42
C GLY A 554 3.10 46.87 66.08
N TYR A 555 3.69 47.49 65.05
CA TYR A 555 3.41 48.87 64.64
C TYR A 555 2.88 48.97 63.19
N ASN A 556 2.19 50.05 62.87
CA ASN A 556 1.80 50.40 61.50
C ASN A 556 2.88 51.27 60.80
N CYS A 557 2.67 51.61 59.52
CA CYS A 557 3.61 52.43 58.74
C CYS A 557 3.74 53.89 59.18
N ALA A 558 2.85 54.40 60.02
CA ALA A 558 2.99 55.69 60.69
C ALA A 558 3.77 55.60 62.01
N GLY A 559 4.12 54.38 62.45
CA GLY A 559 4.81 54.13 63.72
C GLY A 559 3.86 54.05 64.91
N ASP A 560 2.55 53.95 64.70
CA ASP A 560 1.59 53.78 65.78
C ASP A 560 1.49 52.31 66.18
N CYS A 561 1.34 52.07 67.47
CA CYS A 561 1.09 50.74 67.99
C CYS A 561 -0.26 50.19 67.51
N LEU A 562 -0.29 48.91 67.15
CA LEU A 562 -1.51 48.25 66.68
C LEU A 562 -2.47 47.82 67.81
N GLN A 563 -1.95 47.57 69.02
CA GLN A 563 -2.71 47.20 70.23
C GLN A 563 -2.01 47.80 71.47
N ASP A 564 -2.65 48.80 72.07
CA ASP A 564 -2.22 49.60 73.24
C ASP A 564 -3.49 49.85 74.07
N GLU A 565 -3.76 48.96 75.03
CA GLU A 565 -5.05 48.92 75.75
C GLU A 565 -5.14 49.95 76.89
N ASP A 566 -4.01 50.32 77.50
CA ASP A 566 -3.95 51.32 78.58
C ASP A 566 -3.61 52.74 78.09
N GLY A 567 -3.14 52.87 76.85
CA GLY A 567 -2.91 54.12 76.14
C GLY A 567 -1.61 54.83 76.51
N ASP A 568 -0.64 54.13 77.10
CA ASP A 568 0.64 54.70 77.52
C ASP A 568 1.65 54.89 76.36
N GLY A 569 1.35 54.33 75.18
CA GLY A 569 2.16 54.41 73.97
C GLY A 569 3.16 53.26 73.79
N THR A 570 3.14 52.26 74.67
CA THR A 570 3.84 50.97 74.54
C THR A 570 2.84 49.92 74.04
N CYS A 571 3.24 49.05 73.11
CA CYS A 571 2.32 47.98 72.69
C CYS A 571 2.18 46.90 73.75
N ASP A 572 0.97 46.37 73.93
CA ASP A 572 0.62 45.34 74.92
C ASP A 572 1.61 44.15 74.90
N GLU A 573 2.05 43.71 73.71
CA GLU A 573 3.00 42.58 73.56
C GLU A 573 4.41 42.89 74.11
N PHE A 574 4.73 44.17 74.30
CA PHE A 574 6.02 44.65 74.81
C PHE A 574 5.93 45.21 76.22
N GLU A 575 4.78 45.12 76.88
CA GLU A 575 4.62 45.60 78.25
C GLU A 575 5.33 44.71 79.27
N VAL A 576 5.94 45.35 80.27
CA VAL A 576 6.56 44.69 81.41
C VAL A 576 5.71 44.97 82.63
N THR A 577 5.04 43.96 83.17
CA THR A 577 4.18 44.09 84.34
C THR A 577 4.98 44.25 85.64
N GLY A 578 4.62 45.19 86.49
CA GLY A 578 5.17 45.34 87.84
C GLY A 578 4.85 46.69 88.48
N CYS A 579 5.26 46.87 89.74
CA CYS A 579 4.91 48.09 90.46
C CYS A 579 5.55 49.36 89.87
N LEU A 580 4.72 50.29 89.36
CA LEU A 580 5.14 51.57 88.79
C LEU A 580 5.42 52.69 89.81
N TYR A 581 5.03 52.50 91.08
CA TYR A 581 5.17 53.55 92.11
C TYR A 581 6.57 53.54 92.74
N SER A 582 7.39 54.55 92.43
CA SER A 582 8.78 54.69 92.91
C SER A 582 8.98 54.71 94.43
N THR A 583 7.90 54.87 95.20
CA THR A 583 7.90 54.83 96.67
C THR A 583 7.63 53.44 97.24
N ALA A 584 7.30 52.45 96.41
CA ALA A 584 7.11 51.06 96.82
C ALA A 584 8.46 50.35 96.98
N CYS A 585 8.52 49.43 97.94
CA CYS A 585 9.70 48.62 98.24
C CYS A 585 10.07 47.65 97.12
N ASN A 586 9.10 47.26 96.29
CA ASN A 586 9.27 46.44 95.10
C ASN A 586 9.02 47.22 93.81
N TYR A 587 9.24 48.54 93.81
CA TYR A 587 9.21 49.34 92.59
C TYR A 587 10.16 48.76 91.52
N LEU A 588 9.64 48.60 90.31
CA LEU A 588 10.40 48.16 89.15
C LEU A 588 10.41 49.28 88.11
N SER A 589 11.57 49.91 87.91
CA SER A 589 11.72 51.02 86.96
C SER A 589 11.59 50.61 85.49
N SER A 590 11.57 49.32 85.21
CA SER A 590 11.38 48.76 83.87
C SER A 590 9.94 48.33 83.62
N ALA A 591 9.06 48.39 84.63
CA ALA A 591 7.66 48.10 84.41
C ALA A 591 7.04 49.20 83.55
N THR A 592 6.17 48.82 82.63
CA THR A 592 5.34 49.71 81.81
C THR A 592 3.86 49.53 82.14
N ASP A 593 3.45 48.40 82.74
CA ASP A 593 2.08 48.15 83.22
C ASP A 593 2.06 47.79 84.73
N ASP A 594 1.11 48.34 85.50
CA ASP A 594 1.00 48.11 86.95
C ASP A 594 0.13 46.88 87.27
N ASP A 595 0.78 45.80 87.69
CA ASP A 595 0.11 44.56 88.08
C ASP A 595 -0.56 44.60 89.47
N GLY A 596 -0.51 45.74 90.15
CA GLY A 596 -1.07 45.94 91.48
C GLY A 596 -0.27 45.26 92.60
N SER A 597 0.95 44.79 92.33
CA SER A 597 1.80 44.09 93.31
C SER A 597 2.56 45.00 94.28
N CYS A 598 2.36 46.32 94.24
CA CYS A 598 3.11 47.30 95.04
C CYS A 598 3.00 47.07 96.57
N VAL A 599 4.16 46.94 97.23
CA VAL A 599 4.32 46.83 98.69
C VAL A 599 5.06 48.04 99.22
N PHE A 600 4.51 48.74 100.20
CA PHE A 600 5.10 49.95 100.81
C PHE A 600 5.61 49.66 102.23
N ALA A 601 6.70 50.32 102.64
CA ALA A 601 7.26 50.19 104.00
C ALA A 601 6.28 50.72 105.06
N GLN A 602 6.26 50.08 106.24
CA GLN A 602 5.46 50.56 107.37
C GLN A 602 6.04 51.86 107.95
N SER A 603 5.16 52.72 108.47
CA SER A 603 5.54 54.04 109.01
C SER A 603 6.60 53.92 110.11
N GLY A 604 7.74 54.61 109.93
CA GLY A 604 8.88 54.60 110.86
C GLY A 604 9.95 53.55 110.55
N GLN A 605 9.74 52.70 109.55
CA GLN A 605 10.70 51.67 109.10
C GLN A 605 11.13 51.88 107.64
N ASP A 606 12.29 51.31 107.28
CA ASP A 606 12.69 51.14 105.88
C ASP A 606 12.08 49.88 105.24
N CYS A 607 12.32 49.68 103.94
CA CYS A 607 11.79 48.53 103.19
C CYS A 607 12.30 47.16 103.63
N ASN A 608 13.30 47.09 104.51
CA ASN A 608 13.79 45.86 105.12
C ASN A 608 13.24 45.67 106.54
N GLY A 609 12.30 46.52 106.98
CA GLY A 609 11.67 46.47 108.29
C GLY A 609 12.54 47.01 109.42
N ASN A 610 13.64 47.70 109.11
CA ASN A 610 14.51 48.28 110.13
C ASN A 610 13.97 49.64 110.58
N CYS A 611 14.00 49.88 111.89
CA CYS A 611 13.61 51.16 112.46
C CYS A 611 14.55 52.28 111.99
N LEU A 612 13.97 53.35 111.44
CA LEU A 612 14.73 54.52 111.00
C LEU A 612 15.25 55.35 112.18
N PHE A 613 14.62 55.22 113.34
CA PHE A 613 15.02 55.86 114.62
C PHE A 613 14.69 54.92 115.79
N ASP A 614 15.73 54.49 116.51
CA ASP A 614 15.71 53.66 117.73
C ASP A 614 16.86 54.16 118.63
N THR A 615 16.53 55.05 119.55
CA THR A 615 17.49 55.87 120.29
C THR A 615 18.11 55.13 121.48
N ASP A 616 17.41 54.18 122.09
CA ASP A 616 17.92 53.37 123.21
C ASP A 616 18.31 51.93 122.83
N SER A 617 18.13 51.57 121.55
CA SER A 617 18.64 50.36 120.90
C SER A 617 18.02 49.06 121.44
N ASP A 618 16.75 49.10 121.79
CA ASP A 618 16.00 47.94 122.28
C ASP A 618 15.32 47.12 121.16
N GLY A 619 15.29 47.65 119.92
CA GLY A 619 14.75 46.99 118.74
C GLY A 619 13.29 47.34 118.41
N ILE A 620 12.67 48.31 119.11
CA ILE A 620 11.38 48.90 118.76
C ILE A 620 11.60 50.36 118.31
N CYS A 621 10.94 50.81 117.24
CA CYS A 621 11.19 52.16 116.73
C CYS A 621 10.63 53.19 117.72
N ASP A 622 11.38 54.25 118.05
CA ASP A 622 11.00 55.30 119.03
C ASP A 622 9.55 55.82 118.87
N GLN A 623 9.06 55.87 117.63
CA GLN A 623 7.75 56.38 117.26
C GLN A 623 6.60 55.42 117.61
N LEU A 624 6.92 54.18 117.98
CA LEU A 624 6.03 53.08 118.34
C LEU A 624 6.19 52.67 119.82
N GLU A 625 7.08 53.32 120.58
CA GLU A 625 7.28 53.06 122.01
C GLU A 625 6.29 53.83 122.90
N VAL A 626 5.96 53.24 124.06
CA VAL A 626 5.07 53.83 125.06
C VAL A 626 5.82 53.96 126.39
N VAL A 627 5.83 55.16 126.99
CA VAL A 627 6.66 55.47 128.18
C VAL A 627 6.13 54.76 129.44
N GLY A 628 6.85 53.75 129.91
CA GLY A 628 6.60 52.96 131.14
C GLY A 628 7.85 52.78 132.02
N CYS A 629 7.75 52.05 133.13
CA CYS A 629 8.86 51.87 134.09
C CYS A 629 9.25 50.38 134.18
N LEU A 630 10.53 50.03 134.01
CA LEU A 630 11.04 48.65 133.94
C LEU A 630 11.14 47.88 135.30
N ASP A 631 10.47 48.34 136.36
CA ASP A 631 10.46 47.66 137.67
C ASP A 631 9.22 46.77 137.84
N ALA A 632 9.43 45.44 137.89
CA ALA A 632 8.41 44.38 137.81
C ALA A 632 7.38 44.32 138.97
N THR A 633 7.34 45.31 139.86
CA THR A 633 6.31 45.42 140.91
C THR A 633 5.57 46.76 140.95
N ALA A 634 5.84 47.67 139.99
CA ALA A 634 5.11 48.93 139.86
C ALA A 634 3.74 48.75 139.18
N CYS A 635 2.75 49.56 139.56
CA CYS A 635 1.41 49.52 138.95
C CYS A 635 1.34 50.08 137.51
N ASN A 636 2.44 50.61 136.98
CA ASN A 636 2.63 51.03 135.58
C ASN A 636 3.88 50.38 134.96
N TYR A 637 4.15 49.13 135.34
CA TYR A 637 5.10 48.25 134.65
C TYR A 637 4.47 47.84 133.31
N ASP A 638 5.08 48.28 132.21
CA ASP A 638 4.79 47.87 130.83
C ASP A 638 6.14 47.61 130.15
#